data_AF-A4WV90-F1
#
_entry.id   AF-A4WV90-F1
#
_cell.length_a   1.000
_cell.length_b   1.000
_cell.length_c   1.000
_cell.angle_alpha   90.00
_cell.angle_beta   90.00
_cell.angle_gamma   90.00
#
_symmetry.space_group_name_H-M   'P 1'
#
loop_
_entity.id
_entity.type
_entity.pdbx_description
1 polymer ?
#
loop_
_entity_poly.entity_id
_entity_poly.type
_entity_poly.pdbx_seq_one_letter_code
_entity_poly.pdbx_strand_id
1 'polypeptide(L)'
;MDVGSHPAAPSAEDLFEMLGYREAETSDAGTVEATVLDIPWSDAISERARSFIVGWETGGRAFYERVIKARPVWPEFASGITIGCGYDLGYHRPDEFRADWQGRLPGAAIERLSRTIGFRTDEPGRPAKVAQARALVRSLADIVIPWEVAIGQFDEGKMPKLVSQLYRSLDHLDRLHPHGRGALLSLVFNRGSGGFVSSKDRFREMRAIARAMATGERSEMARIPDLLRAMSRVWGEGSSLARRRREEADLFEAGLSEERLTEAVVALRQHGEAEAPAAPLAEQHEDVAEASDDEETVEEPALTEAPGPTVADVRWNPNDDDHPDYRHLPRAGQGATFDLTAADLERLVRLNVFRVRPGPLVFALRGCRIAGADLREDVEVLTLVDQRPDHRDYRCVMGVLDRGAGRMHAYRASTVPEARALVTGVQKARQGIFEGNLLPTGCYTYTVGTHRAGTSGEIRGVLRLASTATGAAEVVALRSLQDVVYDRRDFWHRCAPADNIHPGRRREGFSSLGCLTLPGDYDRGSRSHSGLWADFRVALGMGRTFAASDDGRQFSVMLLTGADAALVAGLRGAPAEGLRRLRFGSTGAAVARLQAQMGLAPDRQRLVGPVTRAAFVALQQRRLGWADGILSPEMEADLGLDVFREGEE
;
A
#
# COMPACT_ATOMS: atom_id res chain seq x y z
N MET A 1 3.51 -7.45 -18.08
CA MET A 1 2.23 -8.15 -17.90
C MET A 1 1.41 -7.34 -16.91
N ASP A 2 0.20 -6.98 -17.31
CA ASP A 2 -0.69 -6.05 -16.61
C ASP A 2 -1.26 -6.73 -15.36
N VAL A 3 -0.67 -6.47 -14.18
CA VAL A 3 -1.12 -6.98 -12.88
C VAL A 3 -1.49 -5.80 -11.98
N GLY A 4 -2.41 -4.96 -12.46
CA GLY A 4 -2.82 -3.77 -11.73
C GLY A 4 -4.14 -3.14 -12.16
N SER A 5 -4.85 -3.73 -13.11
CA SER A 5 -6.24 -3.36 -13.33
C SER A 5 -7.08 -3.88 -12.16
N HIS A 6 -7.85 -3.00 -11.51
CA HIS A 6 -9.12 -3.47 -10.94
C HIS A 6 -9.78 -4.32 -12.03
N PRO A 7 -10.21 -5.57 -11.75
CA PRO A 7 -10.85 -6.37 -12.77
C PRO A 7 -11.94 -5.51 -13.39
N ALA A 8 -11.85 -5.31 -14.70
CA ALA A 8 -12.80 -4.47 -15.40
C ALA A 8 -14.19 -4.98 -15.02
N ALA A 9 -15.03 -4.09 -14.49
CA ALA A 9 -16.35 -4.48 -14.04
C ALA A 9 -17.02 -5.27 -15.18
N PRO A 10 -17.65 -6.42 -14.89
CA PRO A 10 -18.20 -7.26 -15.94
C PRO A 10 -19.15 -6.46 -16.83
N SER A 11 -19.11 -6.72 -18.13
CA SER A 11 -20.00 -6.01 -19.05
C SER A 11 -21.46 -6.37 -18.75
N ALA A 12 -22.40 -5.58 -19.28
CA ALA A 12 -23.83 -5.88 -19.13
C ALA A 12 -24.17 -7.30 -19.58
N GLU A 13 -23.61 -7.71 -20.72
CA GLU A 13 -23.83 -9.02 -21.33
C GLU A 13 -23.24 -10.14 -20.45
N ASP A 14 -22.03 -9.95 -19.93
CA ASP A 14 -21.41 -10.88 -18.99
C ASP A 14 -22.28 -11.08 -17.73
N LEU A 15 -22.84 -10.01 -17.17
CA LEU A 15 -23.66 -10.08 -15.96
C LEU A 15 -24.97 -10.81 -16.19
N PHE A 16 -25.63 -10.54 -17.32
CA PHE A 16 -26.86 -11.23 -17.69
C PHE A 16 -26.60 -12.72 -17.94
N GLU A 17 -25.52 -13.05 -18.65
CA GLU A 17 -25.07 -14.43 -18.83
C GLU A 17 -24.84 -15.12 -17.48
N MET A 18 -24.12 -14.47 -16.56
CA MET A 18 -23.77 -15.04 -15.25
C MET A 18 -24.94 -15.24 -14.31
N LEU A 19 -25.78 -14.23 -14.14
CA LEU A 19 -26.94 -14.33 -13.27
C LEU A 19 -27.89 -15.44 -13.74
N GLY A 20 -27.88 -15.75 -15.04
CA GLY A 20 -28.61 -16.86 -15.63
C GLY A 20 -28.00 -18.25 -15.39
N TYR A 21 -26.69 -18.37 -15.19
CA TYR A 21 -25.97 -19.63 -15.01
C TYR A 21 -25.81 -20.08 -13.55
N ARG A 22 -26.70 -19.64 -12.65
CA ARG A 22 -26.60 -20.01 -11.23
C ARG A 22 -27.02 -21.46 -11.01
N GLU A 23 -26.11 -22.26 -10.47
CA GLU A 23 -26.35 -23.66 -10.17
C GLU A 23 -27.05 -23.78 -8.81
N ALA A 24 -28.13 -24.57 -8.72
CA ALA A 24 -28.92 -24.70 -7.50
C ALA A 24 -28.07 -25.18 -6.31
N GLU A 25 -28.29 -24.60 -5.12
CA GLU A 25 -27.72 -25.11 -3.87
C GLU A 25 -28.23 -26.53 -3.61
N THR A 26 -27.36 -27.53 -3.77
CA THR A 26 -27.61 -28.86 -3.23
C THR A 26 -27.11 -28.90 -1.80
N SER A 27 -28.05 -28.87 -0.84
CA SER A 27 -27.77 -29.14 0.57
C SER A 27 -27.53 -30.63 0.75
N ASP A 28 -26.30 -31.08 0.53
CA ASP A 28 -25.88 -32.41 0.97
C ASP A 28 -24.50 -32.27 1.61
N ALA A 29 -24.53 -32.07 2.93
CA ALA A 29 -23.34 -31.90 3.76
C ALA A 29 -22.78 -33.29 4.07
N GLY A 30 -21.88 -33.77 3.22
CA GLY A 30 -20.99 -34.87 3.56
C GLY A 30 -20.01 -34.41 4.65
N THR A 31 -19.78 -35.27 5.64
CA THR A 31 -18.86 -35.08 6.76
C THR A 31 -17.42 -34.95 6.27
N VAL A 32 -16.96 -33.71 6.09
CA VAL A 32 -15.54 -33.33 6.02
C VAL A 32 -15.21 -32.64 7.34
N GLU A 33 -13.97 -32.74 7.82
CA GLU A 33 -13.53 -32.18 9.10
C GLU A 33 -13.32 -30.66 8.99
N ALA A 34 -14.45 -29.94 8.88
CA ALA A 34 -14.54 -28.53 8.53
C ALA A 34 -13.67 -27.58 9.40
N THR A 35 -13.02 -26.60 8.75
CA THR A 35 -12.35 -25.50 9.45
C THR A 35 -13.35 -24.73 10.32
N VAL A 36 -13.00 -24.53 11.59
CA VAL A 36 -13.81 -23.72 12.51
C VAL A 36 -13.76 -22.25 12.08
N LEU A 37 -14.92 -21.61 11.95
CA LEU A 37 -15.03 -20.17 11.77
C LEU A 37 -15.14 -19.51 13.16
N ASP A 38 -14.02 -18.98 13.67
CA ASP A 38 -13.90 -18.32 14.98
C ASP A 38 -13.72 -16.79 14.88
N ILE A 39 -13.68 -16.27 13.66
CA ILE A 39 -13.51 -14.85 13.34
C ILE A 39 -14.76 -14.26 12.66
N PRO A 40 -14.96 -12.93 12.74
CA PRO A 40 -15.98 -12.24 11.96
C PRO A 40 -15.82 -12.52 10.46
N TRP A 41 -16.93 -12.57 9.71
CA TRP A 41 -16.89 -12.83 8.27
C TRP A 41 -16.08 -11.76 7.50
N SER A 42 -16.06 -10.53 8.02
CA SER A 42 -15.27 -9.41 7.49
C SER A 42 -13.77 -9.64 7.55
N ASP A 43 -13.32 -10.47 8.49
CA ASP A 43 -11.91 -10.81 8.70
C ASP A 43 -11.58 -12.14 8.00
N ALA A 44 -12.61 -12.93 7.66
CA ALA A 44 -12.49 -14.19 6.96
C ALA A 44 -12.05 -14.04 5.50
N ILE A 45 -12.33 -12.89 4.89
CA ILE A 45 -11.92 -12.53 3.53
C ILE A 45 -11.42 -11.09 3.49
N SER A 46 -10.54 -10.77 2.55
CA SER A 46 -10.08 -9.38 2.38
C SER A 46 -11.15 -8.47 1.76
N GLU A 47 -11.03 -7.15 1.96
CA GLU A 47 -11.88 -6.17 1.25
C GLU A 47 -11.73 -6.28 -0.28
N ARG A 48 -10.53 -6.58 -0.79
CA ARG A 48 -10.32 -6.85 -2.22
C ARG A 48 -11.19 -8.00 -2.72
N ALA A 49 -11.29 -9.08 -1.95
CA ALA A 49 -12.15 -10.22 -2.26
C ALA A 49 -13.64 -9.88 -2.14
N ARG A 50 -14.03 -9.11 -1.12
CA ARG A 50 -15.42 -8.63 -0.99
C ARG A 50 -15.81 -7.79 -2.20
N SER A 51 -15.01 -6.80 -2.56
CA SER A 51 -15.21 -5.95 -3.74
C SER A 51 -15.24 -6.75 -5.04
N PHE A 52 -14.37 -7.77 -5.17
CA PHE A 52 -14.37 -8.69 -6.29
C PHE A 52 -15.71 -9.44 -6.44
N ILE A 53 -16.21 -10.04 -5.35
CA ILE A 53 -17.49 -10.75 -5.34
C ILE A 53 -18.63 -9.78 -5.67
N VAL A 54 -18.68 -8.61 -5.02
CA VAL A 54 -19.71 -7.60 -5.29
C VAL A 54 -19.70 -7.17 -6.77
N GLY A 55 -18.52 -6.97 -7.36
CA GLY A 55 -18.36 -6.66 -8.78
C GLY A 55 -18.98 -7.73 -9.67
N TRP A 56 -18.71 -9.00 -9.39
CA TRP A 56 -19.27 -10.12 -10.15
C TRP A 56 -20.77 -10.36 -9.93
N GLU A 57 -21.31 -10.02 -8.76
CA GLU A 57 -22.72 -10.23 -8.43
C GLU A 57 -23.63 -9.05 -8.78
N THR A 58 -23.06 -7.87 -9.08
CA THR A 58 -23.85 -6.65 -9.36
C THR A 58 -23.43 -5.87 -10.59
N GLY A 59 -22.23 -6.12 -11.13
CA GLY A 59 -21.56 -5.22 -12.07
C GLY A 59 -20.94 -3.98 -11.42
N GLY A 60 -20.95 -3.92 -10.09
CA GLY A 60 -20.57 -2.74 -9.31
C GLY A 60 -21.67 -1.67 -9.26
N ARG A 61 -21.48 -0.72 -8.34
CA ARG A 61 -22.48 0.34 -8.05
C ARG A 61 -22.94 1.09 -9.28
N ALA A 62 -22.02 1.51 -10.14
CA ALA A 62 -22.35 2.28 -11.33
C ALA A 62 -23.26 1.52 -12.30
N PHE A 63 -23.01 0.21 -12.49
CA PHE A 63 -23.86 -0.63 -13.32
C PHE A 63 -25.25 -0.82 -12.69
N TYR A 64 -25.27 -1.13 -11.39
CA TYR A 64 -26.51 -1.33 -10.65
C TYR A 64 -27.43 -0.10 -10.70
N GLU A 65 -26.89 1.09 -10.49
CA GLU A 65 -27.65 2.34 -10.46
C GLU A 65 -28.01 2.86 -11.85
N ARG A 66 -27.17 2.67 -12.87
CA ARG A 66 -27.36 3.27 -14.20
C ARG A 66 -27.99 2.34 -15.23
N VAL A 67 -27.63 1.06 -15.19
CA VAL A 67 -28.08 0.05 -16.17
C VAL A 67 -29.28 -0.72 -15.61
N ILE A 68 -29.13 -1.37 -14.45
CA ILE A 68 -30.23 -2.07 -13.77
C ILE A 68 -31.24 -1.06 -13.19
N LYS A 69 -30.80 0.17 -12.90
CA LYS A 69 -31.61 1.25 -12.30
C LYS A 69 -32.20 0.86 -10.95
N ALA A 70 -31.48 0.04 -10.18
CA ALA A 70 -31.90 -0.43 -8.87
C ALA A 70 -33.27 -1.16 -8.88
N ARG A 71 -33.61 -1.86 -9.98
CA ARG A 71 -34.92 -2.51 -10.16
C ARG A 71 -34.81 -4.03 -10.17
N PRO A 72 -35.91 -4.75 -9.87
CA PRO A 72 -36.02 -6.17 -10.13
C PRO A 72 -35.79 -6.49 -11.61
N VAL A 73 -34.97 -7.50 -11.88
CA VAL A 73 -34.63 -7.95 -13.24
C VAL A 73 -34.91 -9.44 -13.40
N TRP A 74 -35.02 -9.88 -14.64
CA TRP A 74 -34.99 -11.31 -14.98
C TRP A 74 -33.79 -11.54 -15.90
N PRO A 75 -32.73 -12.20 -15.42
CA PRO A 75 -31.50 -12.39 -16.17
C PRO A 75 -31.54 -13.54 -17.19
N GLU A 76 -32.74 -13.95 -17.60
CA GLU A 76 -32.97 -15.05 -18.54
C GLU A 76 -32.57 -16.44 -18.00
N PHE A 77 -32.22 -17.39 -18.89
CA PHE A 77 -31.86 -18.77 -18.51
C PHE A 77 -32.88 -19.41 -17.56
N ALA A 78 -32.47 -20.18 -16.57
CA ALA A 78 -33.37 -20.87 -15.62
C ALA A 78 -33.73 -20.01 -14.38
N SER A 79 -33.38 -18.72 -14.38
CA SER A 79 -33.52 -17.83 -13.23
C SER A 79 -34.97 -17.44 -12.91
N GLY A 80 -35.18 -16.93 -11.70
CA GLY A 80 -36.38 -16.23 -11.29
C GLY A 80 -36.23 -14.70 -11.40
N ILE A 81 -37.09 -13.98 -10.70
CA ILE A 81 -36.94 -12.53 -10.55
C ILE A 81 -35.82 -12.26 -9.55
N THR A 82 -34.81 -11.50 -9.97
CA THR A 82 -33.60 -11.21 -9.20
C THR A 82 -33.60 -9.77 -8.73
N ILE A 83 -33.25 -9.57 -7.46
CA ILE A 83 -33.16 -8.26 -6.80
C ILE A 83 -31.81 -8.08 -6.10
N GLY A 84 -31.45 -6.83 -5.78
CA GLY A 84 -30.25 -6.52 -5.00
C GLY A 84 -28.97 -7.13 -5.57
N CYS A 85 -28.13 -7.68 -4.69
CA CYS A 85 -26.88 -8.36 -5.03
C CYS A 85 -27.12 -9.84 -5.38
N GLY A 86 -27.62 -10.06 -6.61
CA GLY A 86 -27.88 -11.40 -7.12
C GLY A 86 -28.79 -12.23 -6.21
N TYR A 87 -29.85 -11.64 -5.65
CA TYR A 87 -30.82 -12.35 -4.82
C TYR A 87 -31.97 -12.85 -5.72
N ASP A 88 -31.87 -14.10 -6.18
CA ASP A 88 -32.86 -14.70 -7.08
C ASP A 88 -34.03 -15.29 -6.28
N LEU A 89 -35.19 -14.63 -6.34
CA LEU A 89 -36.40 -15.03 -5.62
C LEU A 89 -36.90 -16.43 -6.02
N GLY A 90 -36.51 -16.93 -7.18
CA GLY A 90 -36.83 -18.28 -7.64
C GLY A 90 -36.21 -19.40 -6.82
N TYR A 91 -35.19 -19.11 -5.99
CA TYR A 91 -34.46 -20.09 -5.19
C TYR A 91 -34.61 -19.92 -3.67
N HIS A 92 -35.38 -18.92 -3.22
CA HIS A 92 -35.60 -18.66 -1.80
C HIS A 92 -36.97 -19.14 -1.34
N ARG A 93 -37.14 -19.33 -0.02
CA ARG A 93 -38.45 -19.55 0.58
C ARG A 93 -39.05 -18.24 1.13
N PRO A 94 -40.39 -18.15 1.30
CA PRO A 94 -41.04 -16.94 1.79
C PRO A 94 -40.59 -16.49 3.20
N ASP A 95 -40.25 -17.42 4.08
CA ASP A 95 -39.69 -17.15 5.41
C ASP A 95 -38.29 -16.52 5.32
N GLU A 96 -37.42 -17.06 4.47
CA GLU A 96 -36.06 -16.56 4.25
C GLU A 96 -36.09 -15.16 3.62
N PHE A 97 -36.92 -14.96 2.61
CA PHE A 97 -37.08 -13.66 1.98
C PHE A 97 -37.54 -12.60 2.99
N ARG A 98 -38.51 -12.93 3.85
CA ARG A 98 -38.96 -11.99 4.89
C ARG A 98 -37.85 -11.72 5.91
N ALA A 99 -37.13 -12.74 6.37
CA ALA A 99 -36.03 -12.52 7.29
C ALA A 99 -34.94 -11.60 6.70
N ASP A 100 -34.64 -11.74 5.41
CA ASP A 100 -33.57 -10.99 4.76
C ASP A 100 -33.99 -9.56 4.34
N TRP A 101 -35.26 -9.34 3.99
CA TRP A 101 -35.73 -8.10 3.36
C TRP A 101 -36.79 -7.30 4.15
N GLN A 102 -37.46 -7.89 5.14
CA GLN A 102 -38.45 -7.18 5.94
C GLN A 102 -37.79 -5.99 6.66
N GLY A 103 -38.41 -4.82 6.60
CA GLY A 103 -37.86 -3.59 7.19
C GLY A 103 -36.80 -2.89 6.34
N ARG A 104 -36.25 -3.56 5.32
CA ARG A 104 -35.34 -2.94 4.32
C ARG A 104 -36.09 -2.31 3.14
N LEU A 105 -37.29 -2.80 2.85
CA LEU A 105 -38.16 -2.30 1.77
C LEU A 105 -39.56 -1.95 2.29
N PRO A 106 -40.32 -1.08 1.60
CA PRO A 106 -41.71 -0.81 1.92
C PRO A 106 -42.56 -2.09 1.91
N GLY A 107 -43.51 -2.21 2.84
CA GLY A 107 -44.35 -3.42 2.99
C GLY A 107 -45.08 -3.82 1.70
N ALA A 108 -45.59 -2.84 0.94
CA ALA A 108 -46.24 -3.09 -0.35
C ALA A 108 -45.28 -3.70 -1.40
N ALA A 109 -43.99 -3.34 -1.38
CA ALA A 109 -42.98 -3.93 -2.24
C ALA A 109 -42.68 -5.38 -1.81
N ILE A 110 -42.55 -5.63 -0.51
CA ILE A 110 -42.36 -6.98 0.05
C ILE A 110 -43.51 -7.91 -0.34
N GLU A 111 -44.77 -7.47 -0.22
CA GLU A 111 -45.92 -8.29 -0.61
C GLU A 111 -45.92 -8.67 -2.09
N ARG A 112 -45.53 -7.74 -2.96
CA ARG A 112 -45.48 -7.95 -4.41
C ARG A 112 -44.33 -8.87 -4.81
N LEU A 113 -43.14 -8.66 -4.26
CA LEU A 113 -41.98 -9.53 -4.49
C LEU A 113 -42.19 -10.94 -3.92
N SER A 114 -42.89 -11.08 -2.79
CA SER A 114 -43.20 -12.39 -2.19
C SER A 114 -44.00 -13.30 -3.14
N ARG A 115 -44.79 -12.74 -4.06
CA ARG A 115 -45.59 -13.51 -5.03
C ARG A 115 -44.75 -14.11 -6.15
N THR A 116 -43.51 -13.67 -6.32
CA THR A 116 -42.58 -14.22 -7.32
C THR A 116 -41.62 -15.24 -6.74
N ILE A 117 -41.73 -15.55 -5.45
CA ILE A 117 -40.86 -16.52 -4.80
C ILE A 117 -41.11 -17.92 -5.35
N GLY A 118 -40.03 -18.66 -5.62
CA GLY A 118 -40.08 -20.01 -6.19
C GLY A 118 -40.42 -20.06 -7.68
N PHE A 119 -40.69 -18.92 -8.32
CA PHE A 119 -40.90 -18.84 -9.76
C PHE A 119 -39.56 -18.87 -10.50
N ARG A 120 -39.42 -19.78 -11.46
CA ARG A 120 -38.24 -19.95 -12.32
C ARG A 120 -38.64 -20.20 -13.77
N THR A 121 -37.75 -19.84 -14.70
CA THR A 121 -37.95 -20.09 -16.13
C THR A 121 -37.36 -21.41 -16.63
N ASP A 122 -37.17 -22.39 -15.74
CA ASP A 122 -36.73 -23.76 -16.07
C ASP A 122 -37.80 -24.58 -16.82
N GLU A 123 -37.38 -25.70 -17.42
CA GLU A 123 -38.31 -26.68 -18.03
C GLU A 123 -39.06 -27.49 -16.95
N PRO A 124 -40.24 -28.06 -17.27
CA PRO A 124 -41.00 -27.93 -18.52
C PRO A 124 -41.77 -26.60 -18.60
N GLY A 125 -42.15 -26.21 -19.82
CA GLY A 125 -43.05 -25.08 -20.07
C GLY A 125 -42.35 -23.72 -20.11
N ARG A 126 -41.06 -23.70 -20.43
CA ARG A 126 -40.23 -22.50 -20.48
C ARG A 126 -40.83 -21.34 -21.30
N PRO A 127 -41.43 -21.52 -22.49
CA PRO A 127 -41.97 -20.39 -23.26
C PRO A 127 -43.04 -19.57 -22.51
N ALA A 128 -43.96 -20.26 -21.81
CA ALA A 128 -44.99 -19.60 -21.01
C ALA A 128 -44.40 -18.89 -19.79
N LYS A 129 -43.45 -19.54 -19.10
CA LYS A 129 -42.70 -18.96 -17.98
C LYS A 129 -41.91 -17.71 -18.41
N VAL A 130 -41.27 -17.72 -19.57
CA VAL A 130 -40.57 -16.54 -20.12
C VAL A 130 -41.53 -15.37 -20.34
N ALA A 131 -42.71 -15.63 -20.92
CA ALA A 131 -43.73 -14.60 -21.11
C ALA A 131 -44.20 -14.02 -19.75
N GLN A 132 -44.38 -14.89 -18.75
CA GLN A 132 -44.73 -14.50 -17.39
C GLN A 132 -43.62 -13.70 -16.70
N ALA A 133 -42.35 -14.10 -16.82
CA ALA A 133 -41.20 -13.39 -16.25
C ALA A 133 -41.11 -11.95 -16.79
N ARG A 134 -41.27 -11.78 -18.10
CA ARG A 134 -41.32 -10.45 -18.75
C ARG A 134 -42.49 -9.60 -18.24
N ALA A 135 -43.65 -10.22 -17.99
CA ALA A 135 -44.80 -9.51 -17.40
C ALA A 135 -44.54 -9.13 -15.94
N LEU A 136 -43.94 -10.02 -15.15
CA LEU A 136 -43.56 -9.76 -13.76
C LEU A 136 -42.57 -8.61 -13.64
N VAL A 137 -41.48 -8.60 -14.44
CA VAL A 137 -40.51 -7.50 -14.46
C VAL A 137 -41.19 -6.16 -14.77
N ARG A 138 -42.05 -6.11 -15.79
CA ARG A 138 -42.83 -4.88 -16.09
C ARG A 138 -43.73 -4.47 -14.93
N SER A 139 -44.38 -5.44 -14.29
CA SER A 139 -45.29 -5.19 -13.18
C SER A 139 -44.58 -4.78 -11.89
N LEU A 140 -43.26 -4.95 -11.78
CA LEU A 140 -42.44 -4.64 -10.60
C LEU A 140 -41.48 -3.46 -10.85
N ALA A 141 -41.55 -2.82 -12.02
CA ALA A 141 -40.57 -1.83 -12.48
C ALA A 141 -40.54 -0.52 -11.65
N ASP A 142 -41.58 -0.28 -10.84
CA ASP A 142 -41.68 0.83 -9.88
C ASP A 142 -40.99 0.53 -8.54
N ILE A 143 -40.65 -0.72 -8.25
CA ILE A 143 -39.89 -1.08 -7.04
C ILE A 143 -38.43 -0.70 -7.26
N VAL A 144 -37.94 0.20 -6.42
CA VAL A 144 -36.54 0.66 -6.41
C VAL A 144 -35.88 0.18 -5.12
N ILE A 145 -34.73 -0.48 -5.26
CA ILE A 145 -33.92 -1.01 -4.16
C ILE A 145 -32.59 -0.24 -4.19
N PRO A 146 -32.44 0.85 -3.42
CA PRO A 146 -31.21 1.65 -3.45
C PRO A 146 -29.96 0.81 -3.20
N TRP A 147 -28.82 1.22 -3.75
CA TRP A 147 -27.54 0.50 -3.60
C TRP A 147 -27.23 0.20 -2.14
N GLU A 148 -27.42 1.17 -1.24
CA GLU A 148 -27.11 0.99 0.19
C GLU A 148 -28.01 -0.06 0.86
N VAL A 149 -29.25 -0.21 0.38
CA VAL A 149 -30.16 -1.25 0.86
C VAL A 149 -29.73 -2.62 0.34
N ALA A 150 -29.34 -2.70 -0.94
CA ALA A 150 -28.89 -3.93 -1.57
C ALA A 150 -27.58 -4.44 -0.96
N ILE A 151 -26.58 -3.57 -0.81
CA ILE A 151 -25.28 -3.94 -0.23
C ILE A 151 -25.39 -4.22 1.27
N GLY A 152 -26.23 -3.47 2.00
CA GLY A 152 -26.51 -3.76 3.41
C GLY A 152 -27.14 -5.15 3.59
N GLN A 153 -28.11 -5.52 2.74
CA GLN A 153 -28.70 -6.88 2.77
C GLN A 153 -27.65 -7.94 2.45
N PHE A 154 -26.77 -7.66 1.50
CA PHE A 154 -25.70 -8.56 1.10
C PHE A 154 -24.71 -8.81 2.24
N ASP A 155 -24.19 -7.76 2.85
CA ASP A 155 -23.17 -7.82 3.91
C ASP A 155 -23.71 -8.35 5.23
N GLU A 156 -24.91 -7.95 5.64
CA GLU A 156 -25.47 -8.32 6.95
C GLU A 156 -26.23 -9.66 6.89
N GLY A 157 -26.81 -9.99 5.74
CA GLY A 157 -27.65 -11.18 5.58
C GLY A 157 -26.94 -12.32 4.87
N LYS A 158 -26.33 -12.05 3.71
CA LYS A 158 -25.86 -13.10 2.79
C LYS A 158 -24.42 -13.52 3.03
N MET A 159 -23.50 -12.56 3.18
CA MET A 159 -22.08 -12.81 3.38
C MET A 159 -21.77 -13.70 4.60
N PRO A 160 -22.37 -13.51 5.79
CA PRO A 160 -22.10 -14.37 6.93
C PRO A 160 -22.49 -15.83 6.67
N LYS A 161 -23.64 -16.04 5.99
CA LYS A 161 -24.13 -17.38 5.63
C LYS A 161 -23.19 -18.07 4.63
N LEU A 162 -22.73 -17.33 3.62
CA LEU A 162 -21.83 -17.85 2.59
C LEU A 162 -20.44 -18.18 3.12
N VAL A 163 -19.86 -17.30 3.94
CA VAL A 163 -18.57 -17.57 4.60
C VAL A 163 -18.70 -18.79 5.49
N SER A 164 -19.78 -18.88 6.28
CA SER A 164 -20.05 -20.05 7.12
C SER A 164 -20.21 -21.33 6.28
N GLN A 165 -20.85 -21.26 5.11
CA GLN A 165 -20.96 -22.39 4.19
C GLN A 165 -19.59 -22.81 3.65
N LEU A 166 -18.75 -21.87 3.21
CA LEU A 166 -17.39 -22.15 2.75
C LEU A 166 -16.59 -22.89 3.84
N TYR A 167 -16.59 -22.36 5.06
CA TYR A 167 -15.88 -22.93 6.21
C TYR A 167 -16.36 -24.34 6.58
N ARG A 168 -17.64 -24.64 6.38
CA ARG A 168 -18.18 -26.00 6.55
C ARG A 168 -17.80 -26.98 5.43
N SER A 169 -17.29 -26.49 4.31
CA SER A 169 -17.17 -27.27 3.08
C SER A 169 -15.74 -27.62 2.69
N LEU A 170 -14.74 -26.99 3.31
CA LEU A 170 -13.32 -27.21 3.05
C LEU A 170 -12.53 -27.17 4.35
N ASP A 171 -11.51 -28.01 4.42
CA ASP A 171 -10.57 -28.06 5.54
C ASP A 171 -9.44 -27.04 5.32
N HIS A 172 -8.72 -26.70 6.40
CA HIS A 172 -7.53 -25.84 6.37
C HIS A 172 -7.69 -24.45 5.71
N LEU A 173 -8.90 -23.89 5.68
CA LEU A 173 -9.13 -22.53 5.17
C LEU A 173 -8.41 -21.45 5.99
N ASP A 174 -8.18 -21.71 7.28
CA ASP A 174 -7.39 -20.89 8.20
C ASP A 174 -5.92 -20.75 7.79
N ARG A 175 -5.41 -21.69 6.98
CA ARG A 175 -4.05 -21.65 6.43
C ARG A 175 -3.92 -20.76 5.19
N LEU A 176 -5.04 -20.28 4.64
CA LEU A 176 -5.05 -19.42 3.47
C LEU A 176 -5.18 -17.94 3.84
N HIS A 177 -4.47 -17.11 3.10
CA HIS A 177 -4.61 -15.67 3.09
C HIS A 177 -6.07 -15.30 2.80
N PRO A 178 -6.60 -14.21 3.38
CA PRO A 178 -7.96 -13.74 3.11
C PRO A 178 -8.29 -13.52 1.62
N HIS A 179 -7.28 -13.33 0.75
CA HIS A 179 -7.46 -13.33 -0.71
C HIS A 179 -7.80 -14.72 -1.25
N GLY A 180 -7.06 -15.76 -0.86
CA GLY A 180 -7.30 -17.15 -1.27
C GLY A 180 -8.66 -17.67 -0.79
N ARG A 181 -9.01 -17.39 0.47
CA ARG A 181 -10.37 -17.66 1.01
C ARG A 181 -11.45 -16.96 0.19
N GLY A 182 -11.20 -15.69 -0.17
CA GLY A 182 -12.08 -14.89 -1.01
C GLY A 182 -12.33 -15.46 -2.40
N ALA A 183 -11.29 -15.96 -3.06
CA ALA A 183 -11.42 -16.62 -4.37
C ALA A 183 -12.28 -17.90 -4.28
N LEU A 184 -12.07 -18.73 -3.27
CA LEU A 184 -12.89 -19.92 -3.03
C LEU A 184 -14.32 -19.57 -2.62
N LEU A 185 -14.53 -18.48 -1.89
CA LEU A 185 -15.86 -17.97 -1.57
C LEU A 185 -16.62 -17.56 -2.82
N SER A 186 -15.96 -16.86 -3.75
CA SER A 186 -16.56 -16.51 -5.05
C SER A 186 -16.95 -17.76 -5.85
N LEU A 187 -16.11 -18.79 -5.84
CA LEU A 187 -16.40 -20.06 -6.48
C LEU A 187 -17.65 -20.73 -5.87
N VAL A 188 -17.73 -20.78 -4.53
CA VAL A 188 -18.90 -21.31 -3.80
C VAL A 188 -20.15 -20.50 -4.09
N PHE A 189 -20.04 -19.17 -4.15
CA PHE A 189 -21.16 -18.29 -4.48
C PHE A 189 -21.77 -18.65 -5.85
N ASN A 190 -20.91 -18.91 -6.83
CA ASN A 190 -21.32 -19.19 -8.21
C ASN A 190 -21.78 -20.64 -8.43
N ARG A 191 -21.09 -21.62 -7.85
CA ARG A 191 -21.27 -23.06 -8.17
C ARG A 191 -21.89 -23.88 -7.04
N GLY A 192 -22.04 -23.29 -5.85
CA GLY A 192 -22.49 -23.97 -4.64
C GLY A 192 -21.42 -24.88 -4.03
N SER A 193 -21.44 -25.04 -2.71
CA SER A 193 -20.44 -25.86 -2.02
C SER A 193 -20.56 -27.36 -2.25
N GLY A 194 -21.73 -27.85 -2.64
CA GLY A 194 -21.94 -29.27 -2.99
C GLY A 194 -21.04 -29.77 -4.14
N GLY A 195 -20.48 -28.86 -4.94
CA GLY A 195 -19.50 -29.20 -5.97
C GLY A 195 -18.23 -29.88 -5.42
N PHE A 196 -17.86 -29.64 -4.16
CA PHE A 196 -16.68 -30.27 -3.55
C PHE A 196 -16.84 -31.78 -3.34
N VAL A 197 -18.08 -32.28 -3.25
CA VAL A 197 -18.40 -33.70 -3.01
C VAL A 197 -19.13 -34.38 -4.16
N SER A 198 -19.68 -33.60 -5.10
CA SER A 198 -20.47 -34.14 -6.22
C SER A 198 -19.64 -35.02 -7.16
N SER A 199 -20.16 -36.19 -7.55
CA SER A 199 -19.50 -37.11 -8.50
C SER A 199 -19.59 -36.67 -9.97
N LYS A 200 -20.38 -35.64 -10.31
CA LYS A 200 -20.59 -35.20 -11.70
C LYS A 200 -19.29 -34.65 -12.31
N ASP A 201 -19.05 -34.90 -13.60
CA ASP A 201 -17.79 -34.51 -14.27
C ASP A 201 -17.53 -33.00 -14.22
N ARG A 202 -18.57 -32.17 -14.33
CA ARG A 202 -18.45 -30.70 -14.28
C ARG A 202 -17.90 -30.14 -12.96
N PHE A 203 -17.82 -30.95 -11.90
CA PHE A 203 -17.27 -30.57 -10.60
C PHE A 203 -15.90 -31.21 -10.31
N ARG A 204 -15.27 -31.82 -11.32
CA ARG A 204 -13.98 -32.51 -11.20
C ARG A 204 -12.90 -31.65 -10.54
N GLU A 205 -12.77 -30.39 -10.95
CA GLU A 205 -11.78 -29.45 -10.43
C GLU A 205 -12.12 -29.02 -9.01
N MET A 206 -13.40 -28.83 -8.66
CA MET A 206 -13.81 -28.55 -7.26
C MET A 206 -13.44 -29.71 -6.33
N ARG A 207 -13.68 -30.96 -6.74
CA ARG A 207 -13.19 -32.13 -5.97
C ARG A 207 -11.67 -32.16 -5.85
N ALA A 208 -10.93 -31.70 -6.86
CA ALA A 208 -9.48 -31.60 -6.79
C ALA A 208 -9.01 -30.50 -5.83
N ILE A 209 -9.71 -29.35 -5.79
CA ILE A 209 -9.48 -28.30 -4.80
C ILE A 209 -9.74 -28.85 -3.38
N ALA A 210 -10.84 -29.57 -3.17
CA ALA A 210 -11.12 -30.18 -1.87
C ALA A 210 -10.00 -31.14 -1.42
N ARG A 211 -9.45 -31.96 -2.32
CA ARG A 211 -8.30 -32.82 -2.02
C ARG A 211 -7.01 -32.03 -1.72
N ALA A 212 -6.75 -30.95 -2.47
CA ALA A 212 -5.61 -30.08 -2.24
C ALA A 212 -5.70 -29.35 -0.88
N MET A 213 -6.92 -28.99 -0.48
CA MET A 213 -7.20 -28.38 0.82
C MET A 213 -7.07 -29.39 1.96
N ALA A 214 -7.56 -30.63 1.79
CA ALA A 214 -7.59 -31.66 2.82
C ALA A 214 -6.20 -32.05 3.38
N THR A 215 -5.13 -31.93 2.60
CA THR A 215 -3.78 -32.22 3.10
C THR A 215 -3.22 -31.09 3.97
N GLY A 216 -3.72 -29.86 3.80
CA GLY A 216 -3.17 -28.70 4.45
C GLY A 216 -1.75 -28.31 3.97
N GLU A 217 -1.22 -29.00 2.95
CA GLU A 217 0.14 -28.79 2.44
C GLU A 217 0.17 -27.63 1.44
N ARG A 218 1.12 -26.71 1.61
CA ARG A 218 1.26 -25.53 0.74
C ARG A 218 1.49 -25.88 -0.72
N SER A 219 2.30 -26.90 -1.00
CA SER A 219 2.58 -27.39 -2.35
C SER A 219 1.30 -27.83 -3.07
N GLU A 220 0.37 -28.43 -2.34
CA GLU A 220 -0.92 -28.84 -2.89
C GLU A 220 -1.87 -27.65 -3.04
N MET A 221 -1.96 -26.77 -2.04
CA MET A 221 -2.77 -25.55 -2.11
C MET A 221 -2.30 -24.60 -3.23
N ALA A 222 -1.00 -24.58 -3.53
CA ALA A 222 -0.43 -23.77 -4.62
C ALA A 222 -0.92 -24.19 -6.01
N ARG A 223 -1.55 -25.35 -6.16
CA ARG A 223 -2.13 -25.85 -7.41
C ARG A 223 -3.56 -25.36 -7.64
N ILE A 224 -4.20 -24.77 -6.64
CA ILE A 224 -5.60 -24.30 -6.71
C ILE A 224 -5.84 -23.28 -7.83
N PRO A 225 -4.95 -22.30 -8.11
CA PRO A 225 -5.10 -21.40 -9.25
C PRO A 225 -5.24 -22.13 -10.59
N ASP A 226 -4.43 -23.15 -10.85
CA ASP A 226 -4.51 -23.94 -12.08
C ASP A 226 -5.81 -24.74 -12.16
N LEU A 227 -6.27 -25.27 -11.02
CA LEU A 227 -7.56 -25.96 -10.95
C LEU A 227 -8.74 -25.02 -11.21
N LEU A 228 -8.67 -23.78 -10.72
CA LEU A 228 -9.65 -22.73 -11.02
C LEU A 228 -9.66 -22.44 -12.53
N ARG A 229 -8.50 -22.18 -13.15
CA ARG A 229 -8.39 -21.92 -14.59
C ARG A 229 -8.88 -23.10 -15.43
N ALA A 230 -8.57 -24.33 -15.04
CA ALA A 230 -9.00 -25.55 -15.74
C ALA A 230 -10.52 -25.73 -15.79
N MET A 231 -11.29 -25.07 -14.91
CA MET A 231 -12.76 -25.09 -14.96
C MET A 231 -13.32 -24.37 -16.19
N SER A 232 -12.52 -23.55 -16.89
CA SER A 232 -12.92 -22.87 -18.13
C SER A 232 -13.44 -23.84 -19.20
N ARG A 233 -13.01 -25.10 -19.17
CA ARG A 233 -13.50 -26.18 -20.06
C ARG A 233 -15.01 -26.40 -20.01
N VAL A 234 -15.68 -26.03 -18.91
CA VAL A 234 -17.12 -26.32 -18.72
C VAL A 234 -17.99 -25.41 -19.58
N TRP A 235 -17.53 -24.18 -19.82
CA TRP A 235 -18.28 -23.15 -20.56
C TRP A 235 -17.55 -22.63 -21.81
N GLY A 236 -16.28 -23.00 -21.98
CA GLY A 236 -15.40 -22.51 -23.04
C GLY A 236 -14.61 -21.25 -22.64
N GLU A 237 -13.40 -21.10 -23.20
CA GLU A 237 -12.42 -20.07 -22.82
C GLU A 237 -12.91 -18.63 -22.97
N GLY A 238 -13.80 -18.38 -23.93
CA GLY A 238 -14.37 -17.07 -24.22
C GLY A 238 -15.56 -16.69 -23.34
N SER A 239 -16.06 -17.59 -22.49
CA SER A 239 -17.22 -17.30 -21.63
C SER A 239 -16.87 -16.34 -20.50
N SER A 240 -17.87 -15.59 -20.05
CA SER A 240 -17.74 -14.71 -18.89
C SER A 240 -17.38 -15.52 -17.62
N LEU A 241 -17.90 -16.75 -17.48
CA LEU A 241 -17.56 -17.64 -16.37
C LEU A 241 -16.11 -18.13 -16.41
N ALA A 242 -15.56 -18.41 -17.60
CA ALA A 242 -14.13 -18.69 -17.74
C ALA A 242 -13.29 -17.47 -17.33
N ARG A 243 -13.71 -16.25 -17.67
CA ARG A 243 -13.07 -15.02 -17.17
C ARG A 243 -13.09 -14.95 -15.64
N ARG A 244 -14.24 -15.17 -15.02
CA ARG A 244 -14.36 -15.20 -13.54
C ARG A 244 -13.45 -16.24 -12.89
N ARG A 245 -13.32 -17.44 -13.49
CA ARG A 245 -12.41 -18.48 -12.99
C ARG A 245 -10.94 -18.06 -13.08
N ARG A 246 -10.53 -17.37 -14.14
CA ARG A 246 -9.17 -16.83 -14.26
C ARG A 246 -8.91 -15.75 -13.23
N GLU A 247 -9.83 -14.81 -13.05
CA GLU A 247 -9.65 -13.74 -12.06
C GLU A 247 -9.71 -14.25 -10.61
N GLU A 248 -10.49 -15.30 -10.33
CA GLU A 248 -10.44 -16.01 -9.04
C GLU A 248 -9.07 -16.67 -8.82
N ALA A 249 -8.48 -17.26 -9.86
CA ALA A 249 -7.13 -17.82 -9.79
C ALA A 249 -6.09 -16.73 -9.49
N ASP A 250 -6.20 -15.58 -10.17
CA ASP A 250 -5.29 -14.43 -9.96
C ASP A 250 -5.43 -13.85 -8.54
N LEU A 251 -6.66 -13.78 -8.01
CA LEU A 251 -6.90 -13.38 -6.62
C LEU A 251 -6.30 -14.39 -5.63
N PHE A 252 -6.38 -15.69 -5.92
CA PHE A 252 -5.76 -16.73 -5.09
C PHE A 252 -4.23 -16.64 -5.13
N GLU A 253 -3.64 -16.44 -6.30
CA GLU A 253 -2.18 -16.25 -6.46
C GLU A 253 -1.67 -15.02 -5.74
N ALA A 254 -2.44 -13.93 -5.72
CA ALA A 254 -2.13 -12.77 -4.90
C ALA A 254 -2.05 -13.16 -3.41
N GLY A 255 -2.97 -13.99 -2.92
CA GLY A 255 -2.91 -14.55 -1.56
C GLY A 255 -1.65 -15.38 -1.29
N LEU A 256 -1.29 -16.29 -2.20
CA LEU A 256 -0.05 -17.07 -2.09
C LEU A 256 1.21 -16.18 -2.09
N SER A 257 1.18 -15.07 -2.82
CA SER A 257 2.28 -14.11 -2.83
C SER A 257 2.43 -13.39 -1.51
N GLU A 258 1.32 -12.95 -0.90
CA GLU A 258 1.30 -12.29 0.43
C GLU A 258 1.77 -13.25 1.54
N GLU A 259 1.40 -14.53 1.47
CA GLU A 259 1.89 -15.57 2.38
C GLU A 259 3.41 -15.77 2.27
N ARG A 260 3.93 -15.92 1.05
CA ARG A 260 5.38 -16.04 0.83
C ARG A 260 6.14 -14.82 1.32
N LEU A 261 5.57 -13.63 1.15
CA LEU A 261 6.14 -12.39 1.66
C LEU A 261 6.18 -12.39 3.18
N THR A 262 5.07 -12.75 3.83
CA THR A 262 4.98 -12.86 5.29
C THR A 262 5.98 -13.87 5.84
N GLU A 263 6.13 -15.02 5.18
CA GLU A 263 7.07 -16.07 5.58
C GLU A 263 8.52 -15.68 5.34
N ALA A 264 8.84 -15.03 4.22
CA ALA A 264 10.17 -14.47 4.00
C ALA A 264 10.52 -13.45 5.09
N VAL A 265 9.57 -12.60 5.48
CA VAL A 265 9.74 -11.63 6.57
C VAL A 265 9.90 -12.31 7.93
N VAL A 266 9.15 -13.38 8.21
CA VAL A 266 9.27 -14.17 9.45
C VAL A 266 10.59 -14.95 9.49
N ALA A 267 11.02 -15.55 8.38
CA ALA A 267 12.30 -16.24 8.26
C ALA A 267 13.49 -15.27 8.42
N LEU A 268 13.38 -14.06 7.86
CA LEU A 268 14.34 -12.97 8.06
C LEU A 268 14.38 -12.50 9.53
N ARG A 269 13.26 -12.58 10.28
CA ARG A 269 13.22 -12.32 11.73
C ARG A 269 13.78 -13.48 12.56
N GLN A 270 13.55 -14.73 12.16
CA GLN A 270 14.00 -15.93 12.90
C GLN A 270 15.49 -16.23 12.73
N HIS A 271 16.13 -15.73 11.69
CA HIS A 271 17.60 -15.68 11.60
C HIS A 271 18.23 -14.62 12.53
N GLY A 272 17.42 -13.88 13.30
CA GLY A 272 17.86 -12.76 14.13
C GLY A 272 17.48 -12.82 15.62
N GLU A 273 16.83 -13.85 16.15
CA GLU A 273 16.76 -14.16 17.61
C GLU A 273 15.75 -15.28 17.93
N ALA A 274 16.08 -16.10 18.93
CA ALA A 274 15.12 -16.81 19.77
C ALA A 274 15.32 -16.32 21.20
N GLU A 275 14.28 -15.86 21.91
CA GLU A 275 14.12 -16.05 23.37
C GLU A 275 12.81 -15.47 23.97
N ALA A 276 12.61 -15.82 25.25
CA ALA A 276 11.46 -15.68 26.16
C ALA A 276 10.92 -14.23 26.35
N PRO A 277 9.88 -13.95 27.18
CA PRO A 277 9.10 -12.71 27.08
C PRO A 277 9.98 -11.49 27.36
N ALA A 278 10.30 -10.76 26.28
CA ALA A 278 11.28 -9.71 26.27
C ALA A 278 10.82 -8.46 27.03
N ALA A 279 11.76 -7.79 27.69
CA ALA A 279 11.56 -6.45 28.21
C ALA A 279 11.11 -5.49 27.08
N PRO A 280 10.34 -4.43 27.39
CA PRO A 280 9.98 -3.42 26.41
C PRO A 280 11.18 -2.91 25.62
N LEU A 281 11.07 -2.86 24.29
CA LEU A 281 12.13 -2.33 23.42
C LEU A 281 12.40 -0.86 23.76
N ALA A 282 13.67 -0.50 23.92
CA ALA A 282 14.11 0.86 24.21
C ALA A 282 14.62 1.56 22.95
N GLU A 283 14.37 2.87 22.84
CA GLU A 283 14.80 3.68 21.71
C GLU A 283 16.33 3.76 21.58
N GLN A 284 16.82 3.89 20.34
CA GLN A 284 18.25 3.98 20.04
C GLN A 284 18.58 5.32 19.39
N HIS A 285 19.51 6.05 20.00
CA HIS A 285 19.89 7.41 19.57
C HIS A 285 21.36 7.54 19.18
N GLU A 286 22.15 6.48 19.41
CA GLU A 286 23.59 6.48 19.16
C GLU A 286 23.90 5.93 17.76
N ASP A 287 24.96 6.45 17.16
CA ASP A 287 25.45 5.91 15.89
C ASP A 287 26.04 4.51 16.09
N VAL A 288 25.89 3.68 15.06
CA VAL A 288 26.67 2.45 14.93
C VAL A 288 27.95 2.73 14.13
N ALA A 289 28.89 1.80 14.17
CA ALA A 289 30.03 1.83 13.27
C ALA A 289 29.53 1.76 11.82
N GLU A 290 30.09 2.61 10.94
CA GLU A 290 29.86 2.48 9.51
C GLU A 290 30.42 1.12 9.06
N ALA A 291 29.62 0.32 8.35
CA ALA A 291 30.09 -0.93 7.77
C ALA A 291 31.23 -0.62 6.79
N SER A 292 32.33 -1.39 6.83
CA SER A 292 33.39 -1.21 5.83
C SER A 292 32.84 -1.60 4.47
N ASP A 293 32.87 -0.65 3.53
CA ASP A 293 32.80 -0.91 2.09
C ASP A 293 34.15 -1.56 1.67
N ASP A 294 34.55 -2.66 2.32
CA ASP A 294 35.66 -3.48 1.82
C ASP A 294 35.17 -4.06 0.50
N GLU A 295 35.50 -3.36 -0.59
CA GLU A 295 35.51 -3.90 -1.95
C GLU A 295 36.54 -5.05 -1.97
N GLU A 296 36.25 -6.18 -1.31
CA GLU A 296 36.63 -7.44 -1.94
C GLU A 296 35.89 -7.44 -3.27
N THR A 297 36.67 -7.38 -4.34
CA THR A 297 36.28 -7.72 -5.70
C THR A 297 35.65 -9.10 -5.71
N VAL A 298 34.40 -9.20 -5.25
CA VAL A 298 33.52 -10.27 -5.66
C VAL A 298 33.30 -9.97 -7.13
N GLU A 299 33.92 -10.77 -8.00
CA GLU A 299 33.65 -10.77 -9.43
C GLU A 299 32.14 -10.56 -9.59
N GLU A 300 31.73 -9.46 -10.25
CA GLU A 300 30.32 -9.25 -10.58
C GLU A 300 29.87 -10.55 -11.25
N PRO A 301 29.02 -11.37 -10.58
CA PRO A 301 28.63 -12.64 -11.18
C PRO A 301 27.95 -12.27 -12.49
N ALA A 302 28.43 -12.85 -13.59
CA ALA A 302 27.91 -12.55 -14.92
C ALA A 302 26.39 -12.53 -14.84
N LEU A 303 25.82 -11.35 -15.09
CA LEU A 303 24.38 -11.09 -15.01
C LEU A 303 23.69 -12.11 -15.91
N THR A 304 23.26 -13.23 -15.34
CA THR A 304 22.47 -14.20 -16.08
C THR A 304 21.15 -13.52 -16.38
N GLU A 305 20.77 -13.52 -17.65
CA GLU A 305 19.55 -12.94 -18.23
C GLU A 305 18.30 -13.66 -17.71
N ALA A 306 18.10 -13.71 -16.39
CA ALA A 306 16.82 -14.06 -15.83
C ALA A 306 15.84 -12.92 -16.19
N PRO A 307 14.63 -13.22 -16.68
CA PRO A 307 13.63 -12.20 -16.98
C PRO A 307 13.26 -11.48 -15.68
N GLY A 308 13.71 -10.23 -15.56
CA GLY A 308 13.51 -9.38 -14.39
C GLY A 308 13.29 -7.94 -14.82
N PRO A 309 12.85 -7.07 -13.89
CA PRO A 309 12.62 -5.67 -14.21
C PRO A 309 13.91 -5.00 -14.67
N THR A 310 13.79 -4.12 -15.65
CA THR A 310 14.88 -3.37 -16.25
C THR A 310 14.81 -1.90 -15.85
N VAL A 311 15.84 -1.13 -16.21
CA VAL A 311 15.85 0.33 -15.99
C VAL A 311 14.68 1.02 -16.73
N ALA A 312 14.15 0.42 -17.80
CA ALA A 312 12.99 0.95 -18.51
C ALA A 312 11.68 0.83 -17.69
N ASP A 313 11.60 -0.17 -16.80
CA ASP A 313 10.42 -0.42 -15.97
C ASP A 313 10.34 0.52 -14.76
N VAL A 314 11.49 1.08 -14.35
CA VAL A 314 11.60 1.98 -13.19
C VAL A 314 10.72 3.21 -13.40
N ARG A 315 9.87 3.49 -12.42
CA ARG A 315 9.02 4.68 -12.42
C ARG A 315 8.67 5.04 -10.99
N TRP A 316 8.40 6.33 -10.78
CA TRP A 316 7.71 6.72 -9.56
C TRP A 316 6.30 6.15 -9.56
N ASN A 317 5.79 5.77 -8.39
CA ASN A 317 4.45 5.22 -8.30
C ASN A 317 3.43 6.25 -8.82
N PRO A 318 2.65 5.92 -9.87
CA PRO A 318 1.71 6.87 -10.45
C PRO A 318 0.49 7.12 -9.54
N ASN A 319 0.27 6.27 -8.55
CA ASN A 319 -0.81 6.41 -7.58
C ASN A 319 -0.25 6.91 -6.23
N ASP A 320 -0.51 8.17 -5.92
CA ASP A 320 -0.12 8.78 -4.64
C ASP A 320 -0.74 8.04 -3.42
N ASP A 321 -1.90 7.39 -3.58
CA ASP A 321 -2.52 6.60 -2.51
C ASP A 321 -1.77 5.28 -2.21
N ASP A 322 -0.92 4.82 -3.12
CA ASP A 322 -0.08 3.64 -2.90
C ASP A 322 1.36 4.00 -2.51
N HIS A 323 1.70 5.29 -2.48
CA HIS A 323 3.05 5.73 -2.12
C HIS A 323 3.10 6.30 -0.69
N PRO A 324 4.05 5.84 0.15
CA PRO A 324 4.09 6.21 1.57
C PRO A 324 4.28 7.72 1.81
N ASP A 325 4.98 8.40 0.91
CA ASP A 325 5.18 9.86 1.00
C ASP A 325 3.92 10.71 0.73
N TYR A 326 2.84 10.16 0.15
CA TYR A 326 1.68 10.97 -0.26
C TYR A 326 0.33 10.48 0.26
N ARG A 327 0.15 9.18 0.53
CA ARG A 327 -1.13 8.60 0.98
C ARG A 327 -1.71 9.29 2.21
N HIS A 328 -0.83 9.75 3.10
CA HIS A 328 -1.16 10.46 4.34
C HIS A 328 -1.48 11.94 4.13
N LEU A 329 -1.49 12.46 2.91
CA LEU A 329 -1.76 13.87 2.61
C LEU A 329 -3.12 14.03 1.93
N PRO A 330 -3.84 15.15 2.16
CA PRO A 330 -4.97 15.50 1.34
C PRO A 330 -4.57 15.59 -0.13
N ARG A 331 -5.46 15.13 -1.03
CA ARG A 331 -5.19 15.18 -2.47
C ARG A 331 -5.01 16.62 -2.94
N ALA A 332 -3.81 16.92 -3.42
CA ALA A 332 -3.49 18.15 -4.14
C ALA A 332 -3.22 17.82 -5.61
N GLY A 333 -3.58 18.73 -6.51
CA GLY A 333 -3.26 18.57 -7.93
C GLY A 333 -1.75 18.66 -8.15
N GLN A 334 -1.16 17.67 -8.83
CA GLN A 334 0.24 17.70 -9.24
C GLN A 334 0.49 18.89 -10.18
N GLY A 335 1.70 19.47 -10.11
CA GLY A 335 2.08 20.60 -10.97
C GLY A 335 1.64 21.97 -10.45
N ALA A 336 1.05 22.04 -9.25
CA ALA A 336 0.70 23.31 -8.62
C ALA A 336 1.95 24.16 -8.38
N THR A 337 1.90 25.42 -8.82
CA THR A 337 2.92 26.42 -8.50
C THR A 337 2.52 27.15 -7.23
N PHE A 338 3.45 27.29 -6.29
CA PHE A 338 3.21 27.93 -5.00
C PHE A 338 4.44 28.69 -4.54
N ASP A 339 4.21 29.73 -3.74
CA ASP A 339 5.27 30.45 -3.05
C ASP A 339 5.49 29.81 -1.69
N LEU A 340 6.74 29.53 -1.33
CA LEU A 340 7.15 29.02 -0.02
C LEU A 340 7.94 30.09 0.73
N THR A 341 7.62 30.31 1.99
CA THR A 341 8.29 31.27 2.88
C THR A 341 8.95 30.57 4.07
N ALA A 342 9.81 31.28 4.81
CA ALA A 342 10.36 30.80 6.07
C ALA A 342 9.26 30.40 7.08
N ALA A 343 8.15 31.15 7.13
CA ALA A 343 7.04 30.87 8.04
C ALA A 343 6.33 29.53 7.73
N ASP A 344 6.28 29.14 6.45
CA ASP A 344 5.70 27.86 6.02
C ASP A 344 6.61 26.68 6.40
N LEU A 345 7.94 26.82 6.24
CA LEU A 345 8.91 25.82 6.69
C LEU A 345 8.86 25.64 8.21
N GLU A 346 8.82 26.74 8.98
CA GLU A 346 8.63 26.68 10.43
C GLU A 346 7.29 26.06 10.82
N ARG A 347 6.25 26.27 10.00
CA ARG A 347 4.95 25.63 10.20
C ARG A 347 5.01 24.13 9.94
N LEU A 348 5.74 23.67 8.93
CA LEU A 348 6.01 22.24 8.70
C LEU A 348 6.76 21.62 9.88
N VAL A 349 7.77 22.30 10.43
CA VAL A 349 8.46 21.87 11.65
C VAL A 349 7.48 21.68 12.81
N ARG A 350 6.58 22.64 13.04
CA ARG A 350 5.55 22.55 14.10
C ARG A 350 4.54 21.44 13.87
N LEU A 351 3.98 21.32 12.66
CA LEU A 351 2.98 20.31 12.32
C LEU A 351 3.51 18.87 12.46
N ASN A 352 4.81 18.69 12.23
CA ASN A 352 5.47 17.40 12.41
C ASN A 352 6.13 17.24 13.79
N VAL A 353 6.04 18.28 14.63
CA VAL A 353 6.67 18.37 15.95
C VAL A 353 8.16 17.97 15.90
N PHE A 354 8.87 18.40 14.86
CA PHE A 354 10.25 17.97 14.63
C PHE A 354 11.22 18.54 15.65
N ARG A 355 12.14 17.68 16.11
CA ARG A 355 13.28 18.12 16.90
C ARG A 355 14.32 18.77 16.00
N VAL A 356 14.33 20.10 15.98
CA VAL A 356 15.31 20.90 15.23
C VAL A 356 16.42 21.45 16.12
N ARG A 357 17.65 21.44 15.61
CA ARG A 357 18.83 22.00 16.28
C ARG A 357 18.88 23.52 16.11
N PRO A 358 19.58 24.25 17.00
CA PRO A 358 19.90 25.66 16.77
C PRO A 358 20.71 25.86 15.49
N GLY A 359 20.55 27.02 14.85
CA GLY A 359 21.24 27.35 13.61
C GLY A 359 20.39 27.11 12.35
N PRO A 360 21.03 26.99 11.18
CA PRO A 360 20.32 26.84 9.92
C PRO A 360 19.62 25.48 9.82
N LEU A 361 18.42 25.48 9.24
CA LEU A 361 17.65 24.28 8.92
C LEU A 361 17.90 23.90 7.46
N VAL A 362 18.32 22.67 7.20
CA VAL A 362 18.30 22.12 5.84
C VAL A 362 16.90 21.59 5.57
N PHE A 363 16.30 22.02 4.47
CA PHE A 363 15.04 21.43 3.99
C PHE A 363 15.28 20.72 2.67
N ALA A 364 14.70 19.54 2.52
CA ALA A 364 14.71 18.75 1.30
C ALA A 364 13.26 18.42 0.93
N LEU A 365 12.83 18.89 -0.23
CA LEU A 365 11.49 18.70 -0.77
C LEU A 365 11.56 17.72 -1.94
N ARG A 366 11.20 16.47 -1.66
CA ARG A 366 11.09 15.39 -2.64
C ARG A 366 9.96 15.69 -3.62
N GLY A 367 10.21 15.51 -4.92
CA GLY A 367 9.17 15.79 -5.93
C GLY A 367 8.82 17.28 -5.99
N CYS A 368 9.82 18.12 -6.11
CA CYS A 368 9.63 19.57 -6.17
C CYS A 368 10.67 20.16 -7.11
N ARG A 369 10.32 21.24 -7.82
CA ARG A 369 11.29 22.03 -8.59
C ARG A 369 11.16 23.51 -8.31
N ILE A 370 12.25 24.25 -8.52
CA ILE A 370 12.25 25.71 -8.49
C ILE A 370 11.63 26.22 -9.82
N ALA A 371 10.76 27.21 -9.75
CA ALA A 371 10.13 27.76 -10.94
C ALA A 371 11.16 28.49 -11.82
N GLY A 372 11.39 27.94 -13.02
CA GLY A 372 12.22 28.57 -14.06
C GLY A 372 13.71 28.70 -13.73
N ALA A 373 14.24 27.91 -12.78
CA ALA A 373 15.66 27.95 -12.43
C ALA A 373 16.16 26.69 -11.73
N ASP A 374 17.48 26.59 -11.64
CA ASP A 374 18.19 25.52 -10.93
C ASP A 374 18.56 25.92 -9.49
N LEU A 375 18.58 27.22 -9.17
CA LEU A 375 18.84 27.72 -7.82
C LEU A 375 18.17 29.08 -7.56
N ARG A 376 17.98 29.38 -6.27
CA ARG A 376 17.62 30.69 -5.71
C ARG A 376 18.40 30.86 -4.41
N GLU A 377 18.99 32.02 -4.20
CA GLU A 377 19.86 32.26 -3.04
C GLU A 377 19.50 33.57 -2.39
N ASP A 378 19.57 33.59 -1.05
CA ASP A 378 19.24 34.75 -0.23
C ASP A 378 17.90 35.39 -0.64
N VAL A 379 16.82 34.63 -0.50
CA VAL A 379 15.45 35.08 -0.82
C VAL A 379 14.49 34.86 0.36
N GLU A 380 13.49 35.72 0.49
CA GLU A 380 12.39 35.56 1.45
C GLU A 380 11.29 34.61 0.95
N VAL A 381 11.18 34.46 -0.37
CA VAL A 381 10.13 33.67 -1.03
C VAL A 381 10.75 32.81 -2.11
N LEU A 382 10.39 31.53 -2.11
CA LEU A 382 10.74 30.55 -3.14
C LEU A 382 9.49 30.17 -3.93
N THR A 383 9.42 30.54 -5.20
CA THR A 383 8.38 30.03 -6.09
C THR A 383 8.74 28.62 -6.58
N LEU A 384 7.97 27.63 -6.16
CA LEU A 384 8.19 26.21 -6.37
C LEU A 384 7.03 25.58 -7.15
N VAL A 385 7.28 24.42 -7.74
CA VAL A 385 6.27 23.61 -8.42
C VAL A 385 6.29 22.20 -7.88
N ASP A 386 5.15 21.74 -7.37
CA ASP A 386 4.96 20.33 -6.96
C ASP A 386 5.08 19.41 -8.17
N GLN A 387 5.79 18.30 -8.03
CA GLN A 387 5.95 17.30 -9.06
C GLN A 387 6.24 15.93 -8.43
N ARG A 388 6.54 14.91 -9.24
CA ARG A 388 7.01 13.61 -8.75
C ARG A 388 8.46 13.36 -9.18
N PRO A 389 9.28 12.67 -8.35
CA PRO A 389 10.56 12.13 -8.79
C PRO A 389 10.39 11.13 -9.94
N ASP A 390 11.48 10.69 -10.54
CA ASP A 390 11.47 9.67 -11.60
C ASP A 390 12.68 8.72 -11.55
N HIS A 391 13.50 8.83 -10.49
CA HIS A 391 14.76 8.10 -10.30
C HIS A 391 15.83 8.35 -11.37
N ARG A 392 15.68 9.38 -12.20
CA ARG A 392 16.57 9.68 -13.34
C ARG A 392 17.10 11.09 -13.27
N ASP A 393 16.21 12.05 -13.09
CA ASP A 393 16.53 13.48 -13.10
C ASP A 393 16.49 14.08 -11.69
N TYR A 394 17.21 15.19 -11.51
CA TYR A 394 17.15 15.97 -10.28
C TYR A 394 15.79 16.69 -10.15
N ARG A 395 14.80 15.98 -9.62
CA ARG A 395 13.41 16.41 -9.51
C ARG A 395 12.98 16.78 -8.10
N CYS A 396 13.94 17.10 -7.24
CA CYS A 396 13.73 17.53 -5.87
C CYS A 396 14.39 18.92 -5.66
N VAL A 397 14.07 19.56 -4.54
CA VAL A 397 14.74 20.78 -4.08
C VAL A 397 15.42 20.48 -2.75
N MET A 398 16.66 20.93 -2.58
CA MET A 398 17.31 21.00 -1.28
C MET A 398 17.75 22.42 -1.01
N GLY A 399 17.59 22.88 0.23
CA GLY A 399 17.87 24.25 0.58
C GLY A 399 18.24 24.44 2.04
N VAL A 400 18.61 25.68 2.36
CA VAL A 400 19.01 26.12 3.69
C VAL A 400 18.12 27.29 4.09
N LEU A 401 17.49 27.19 5.25
CA LEU A 401 16.79 28.29 5.90
C LEU A 401 17.68 28.86 7.01
N ASP A 402 18.08 30.12 6.85
CA ASP A 402 18.50 30.94 7.98
C ASP A 402 17.25 31.35 8.75
N ARG A 403 17.02 30.65 9.86
CA ARG A 403 15.84 30.84 10.70
C ARG A 403 15.83 32.21 11.40
N GLY A 404 17.01 32.79 11.65
CA GLY A 404 17.13 34.08 12.32
C GLY A 404 16.86 35.25 11.37
N ALA A 405 17.35 35.15 10.14
CA ALA A 405 17.15 36.17 9.11
C ALA A 405 15.85 35.99 8.30
N GLY A 406 15.26 34.80 8.32
CA GLY A 406 14.11 34.45 7.46
C GLY A 406 14.48 34.33 5.98
N ARG A 407 15.77 34.09 5.69
CA ARG A 407 16.33 34.03 4.34
C ARG A 407 16.58 32.58 3.93
N MET A 408 16.30 32.27 2.68
CA MET A 408 16.40 30.91 2.15
C MET A 408 17.31 30.82 0.93
N HIS A 409 17.98 29.69 0.83
CA HIS A 409 18.70 29.23 -0.35
C HIS A 409 18.09 27.91 -0.80
N ALA A 410 17.95 27.68 -2.10
CA ALA A 410 17.36 26.47 -2.66
C ALA A 410 18.07 26.08 -3.95
N TYR A 411 18.28 24.78 -4.11
CA TYR A 411 19.05 24.20 -5.20
C TYR A 411 18.31 22.98 -5.75
N ARG A 412 18.40 22.76 -7.06
CA ARG A 412 17.97 21.53 -7.71
C ARG A 412 18.77 20.35 -7.15
N ALA A 413 18.06 19.29 -6.75
CA ALA A 413 18.62 18.15 -6.06
C ALA A 413 17.84 16.85 -6.36
N SER A 414 18.33 15.73 -5.83
CA SER A 414 17.63 14.45 -5.80
C SER A 414 17.62 13.93 -4.36
N THR A 415 16.50 13.35 -3.98
CA THR A 415 16.30 12.73 -2.66
C THR A 415 15.87 11.27 -2.76
N VAL A 416 16.08 10.68 -3.93
CA VAL A 416 15.66 9.32 -4.28
C VAL A 416 16.84 8.57 -4.89
N PRO A 417 16.88 7.22 -4.84
CA PRO A 417 17.93 6.44 -5.49
C PRO A 417 17.86 6.53 -7.02
N GLU A 418 18.99 6.27 -7.68
CA GLU A 418 19.10 6.21 -9.15
C GLU A 418 18.35 4.97 -9.67
N ALA A 419 17.76 5.04 -10.86
CA ALA A 419 17.00 3.95 -11.47
C ALA A 419 17.76 2.60 -11.49
N ARG A 420 19.08 2.63 -11.69
CA ARG A 420 19.91 1.42 -11.65
C ARG A 420 19.94 0.78 -10.27
N ALA A 421 19.94 1.58 -9.20
CA ALA A 421 19.97 1.07 -7.83
C ALA A 421 18.70 0.29 -7.45
N LEU A 422 17.55 0.63 -8.04
CA LEU A 422 16.32 -0.16 -7.84
C LEU A 422 16.44 -1.53 -8.52
N VAL A 423 16.92 -1.55 -9.77
CA VAL A 423 17.10 -2.80 -10.53
C VAL A 423 18.12 -3.71 -9.84
N THR A 424 19.28 -3.18 -9.46
CA THR A 424 20.31 -3.97 -8.75
C THR A 424 19.83 -4.38 -7.37
N GLY A 425 19.10 -3.51 -6.66
CA GLY A 425 18.50 -3.81 -5.36
C GLY A 425 17.58 -5.01 -5.39
N VAL A 426 16.64 -5.08 -6.35
CA VAL A 426 15.74 -6.23 -6.55
C VAL A 426 16.51 -7.51 -6.87
N GLN A 427 17.52 -7.41 -7.74
CA GLN A 427 18.33 -8.56 -8.14
C GLN A 427 19.13 -9.12 -6.96
N LYS A 428 19.78 -8.25 -6.20
CA LYS A 428 20.58 -8.61 -5.01
C LYS A 428 19.71 -9.08 -3.84
N ALA A 429 18.49 -8.55 -3.70
CA ALA A 429 17.55 -8.98 -2.66
C ALA A 429 17.23 -10.48 -2.74
N ARG A 430 17.21 -11.07 -3.94
CA ARG A 430 17.03 -12.53 -4.15
C ARG A 430 18.16 -13.37 -3.53
N GLN A 431 19.30 -12.75 -3.26
CA GLN A 431 20.47 -13.35 -2.64
C GLN A 431 20.61 -12.95 -1.16
N GLY A 432 19.61 -12.26 -0.59
CA GLY A 432 19.65 -11.74 0.78
C GLY A 432 20.51 -10.49 0.95
N ILE A 433 20.96 -9.87 -0.14
CA ILE A 433 21.77 -8.64 -0.12
C ILE A 433 20.84 -7.45 -0.37
N PHE A 434 20.77 -6.52 0.59
CA PHE A 434 19.90 -5.35 0.50
C PHE A 434 20.68 -4.11 0.05
N GLU A 435 20.51 -3.74 -1.21
CA GLU A 435 21.06 -2.52 -1.81
C GLU A 435 19.91 -1.67 -2.36
N GLY A 436 20.09 -0.36 -2.47
CA GLY A 436 19.04 0.52 -2.96
C GLY A 436 17.96 0.76 -1.91
N ASN A 437 17.73 2.01 -1.52
CA ASN A 437 16.64 2.36 -0.63
C ASN A 437 16.13 3.78 -0.84
N LEU A 438 14.91 3.99 -0.38
CA LEU A 438 14.33 5.32 -0.22
C LEU A 438 14.37 5.66 1.27
N LEU A 439 15.10 6.73 1.65
CA LEU A 439 15.00 7.29 2.99
C LEU A 439 13.61 7.92 3.14
N PRO A 440 12.75 7.48 4.06
CA PRO A 440 11.40 8.03 4.14
C PRO A 440 11.39 9.47 4.63
N THR A 441 10.28 10.19 4.46
CA THR A 441 10.13 11.55 5.02
C THR A 441 10.27 11.59 6.55
N GLY A 442 10.83 12.69 7.06
CA GLY A 442 11.19 12.87 8.47
C GLY A 442 12.18 14.01 8.69
N CYS A 443 12.64 14.17 9.94
CA CYS A 443 13.70 15.10 10.29
C CYS A 443 14.89 14.35 10.89
N TYR A 444 16.04 14.47 10.25
CA TYR A 444 17.23 13.68 10.54
C TYR A 444 18.37 14.59 11.02
N THR A 445 19.27 14.04 11.84
CA THR A 445 20.54 14.72 12.14
C THR A 445 21.55 14.30 11.09
N TYR A 446 22.20 15.30 10.50
CA TYR A 446 23.35 15.08 9.65
C TYR A 446 24.57 15.77 10.21
N THR A 447 25.73 15.12 10.11
CA THR A 447 27.00 15.61 10.65
C THR A 447 28.03 15.72 9.53
N VAL A 448 28.76 16.84 9.45
CA VAL A 448 29.83 17.00 8.46
C VAL A 448 30.91 15.95 8.70
N GLY A 449 31.29 15.24 7.64
CA GLY A 449 32.35 14.25 7.68
C GLY A 449 32.76 13.80 6.28
N THR A 450 33.20 12.54 6.19
CA THR A 450 33.71 11.96 4.94
C THR A 450 32.83 10.80 4.47
N HIS A 451 32.40 10.86 3.20
CA HIS A 451 31.73 9.76 2.50
C HIS A 451 32.78 8.77 2.01
N ARG A 452 32.56 7.46 2.22
CA ARG A 452 33.45 6.38 1.75
C ARG A 452 34.93 6.65 2.05
N ALA A 453 35.21 6.94 3.30
CA ALA A 453 36.56 7.29 3.76
C ALA A 453 37.56 6.19 3.39
N GLY A 454 38.71 6.57 2.81
CA GLY A 454 39.75 5.62 2.45
C GLY A 454 39.57 4.89 1.11
N THR A 455 38.44 5.03 0.42
CA THR A 455 38.22 4.35 -0.88
C THR A 455 38.48 5.27 -2.09
N SER A 456 38.33 4.73 -3.30
CA SER A 456 38.33 5.53 -4.55
C SER A 456 37.20 6.57 -4.57
N GLY A 457 36.08 6.25 -3.90
CA GLY A 457 34.87 7.05 -3.78
C GLY A 457 34.88 8.14 -2.70
N GLU A 458 36.02 8.38 -2.02
CA GLU A 458 36.12 9.34 -0.91
C GLU A 458 35.64 10.76 -1.30
N ILE A 459 34.77 11.35 -0.47
CA ILE A 459 34.36 12.76 -0.55
C ILE A 459 34.36 13.36 0.85
N ARG A 460 35.21 14.37 1.09
CA ARG A 460 35.29 15.06 2.39
C ARG A 460 34.30 16.22 2.47
N GLY A 461 33.90 16.60 3.67
CA GLY A 461 32.95 17.70 3.87
C GLY A 461 31.53 17.39 3.37
N VAL A 462 31.14 16.12 3.31
CA VAL A 462 29.74 15.76 3.03
C VAL A 462 28.91 15.90 4.30
N LEU A 463 27.58 15.91 4.17
CA LEU A 463 26.72 15.72 5.33
C LEU A 463 26.45 14.23 5.48
N ARG A 464 26.86 13.62 6.58
CA ARG A 464 26.62 12.20 6.86
C ARG A 464 25.33 12.00 7.64
N LEU A 465 24.54 10.98 7.29
CA LEU A 465 23.36 10.59 8.09
C LEU A 465 23.84 9.93 9.38
N ALA A 466 24.16 10.77 10.37
CA ALA A 466 24.89 10.38 11.56
C ALA A 466 24.85 11.51 12.61
N SER A 467 24.96 11.15 13.88
CA SER A 467 25.19 12.05 15.00
C SER A 467 26.68 12.32 15.26
N THR A 468 27.58 11.66 14.54
CA THR A 468 29.04 11.83 14.61
C THR A 468 29.65 11.93 13.21
N ALA A 469 30.91 12.35 13.10
CA ALA A 469 31.59 12.51 11.82
C ALA A 469 32.01 11.18 11.16
N THR A 470 31.97 10.07 11.90
CA THR A 470 32.48 8.74 11.49
C THR A 470 31.49 7.61 11.69
N GLY A 471 30.40 7.82 12.44
CA GLY A 471 29.36 6.83 12.66
C GLY A 471 28.28 6.84 11.57
N ALA A 472 27.32 5.94 11.69
CA ALA A 472 26.14 5.88 10.84
C ALA A 472 24.90 5.78 11.73
N ALA A 473 23.90 6.63 11.46
CA ALA A 473 22.64 6.57 12.20
C ALA A 473 21.80 5.38 11.72
N GLU A 474 21.26 4.63 12.67
CA GLU A 474 20.25 3.64 12.37
C GLU A 474 18.90 4.33 12.11
N VAL A 475 18.24 3.92 11.02
CA VAL A 475 16.93 4.42 10.58
C VAL A 475 16.09 3.24 10.09
N VAL A 476 14.84 3.50 9.70
CA VAL A 476 14.04 2.54 8.93
C VAL A 476 13.94 3.06 7.50
N ALA A 477 14.59 2.37 6.57
CA ALA A 477 14.63 2.69 5.15
C ALA A 477 13.67 1.79 4.35
N LEU A 478 13.10 2.31 3.26
CA LEU A 478 12.17 1.54 2.41
C LEU A 478 12.93 0.90 1.23
N ARG A 479 12.66 -0.39 0.97
CA ARG A 479 13.29 -1.19 -0.09
C ARG A 479 12.23 -1.97 -0.85
N SER A 480 12.20 -1.85 -2.18
CA SER A 480 11.42 -2.78 -3.02
C SER A 480 12.24 -4.02 -3.32
N LEU A 481 11.66 -5.19 -3.07
CA LEU A 481 12.33 -6.48 -3.23
C LEU A 481 11.78 -7.28 -4.43
N GLN A 482 10.61 -6.89 -4.95
CA GLN A 482 9.88 -7.63 -5.96
C GLN A 482 9.83 -6.89 -7.30
N ASP A 483 9.83 -5.56 -7.28
CA ASP A 483 9.73 -4.74 -8.47
C ASP A 483 10.57 -3.46 -8.36
N VAL A 484 10.42 -2.55 -9.31
CA VAL A 484 11.21 -1.31 -9.38
C VAL A 484 10.36 -0.06 -9.16
N VAL A 485 9.30 -0.18 -8.35
CA VAL A 485 8.39 0.91 -8.02
C VAL A 485 8.14 0.91 -6.51
N TYR A 486 8.57 1.97 -5.82
CA TYR A 486 8.34 2.06 -4.39
C TYR A 486 6.84 2.19 -4.04
N ASP A 487 6.37 1.41 -3.07
CA ASP A 487 5.00 1.47 -2.56
C ASP A 487 4.91 1.18 -1.05
N ARG A 488 3.69 1.26 -0.50
CA ARG A 488 3.40 1.07 0.94
C ARG A 488 3.44 -0.40 1.42
N ARG A 489 3.66 -1.36 0.53
CA ARG A 489 3.81 -2.80 0.82
C ARG A 489 5.26 -3.26 0.77
N ASP A 490 6.16 -2.38 0.35
CA ASP A 490 7.60 -2.63 0.35
C ASP A 490 8.18 -2.96 1.72
N PHE A 491 9.41 -3.47 1.67
CA PHE A 491 10.15 -3.88 2.84
C PHE A 491 10.74 -2.68 3.59
N TRP A 492 10.30 -2.52 4.83
CA TRP A 492 10.83 -1.54 5.77
C TRP A 492 12.02 -2.12 6.54
N HIS A 493 13.23 -1.74 6.13
CA HIS A 493 14.48 -2.25 6.67
C HIS A 493 15.02 -1.31 7.75
N ARG A 494 15.07 -1.78 9.00
CA ARG A 494 15.82 -1.10 10.07
C ARG A 494 17.31 -1.35 9.88
N CYS A 495 18.06 -0.32 9.50
CA CYS A 495 19.48 -0.42 9.15
C CYS A 495 20.19 0.91 9.32
N ALA A 496 21.52 0.92 9.18
CA ALA A 496 22.32 2.14 9.03
C ALA A 496 22.74 2.31 7.56
N PRO A 497 21.90 2.91 6.68
CA PRO A 497 22.10 2.87 5.23
C PRO A 497 23.20 3.81 4.74
N ALA A 498 23.74 4.67 5.61
CA ALA A 498 24.71 5.72 5.24
C ALA A 498 24.22 6.61 4.07
N ASP A 499 22.93 6.97 4.05
CA ASP A 499 22.30 7.88 3.08
C ASP A 499 22.77 9.33 3.28
N ASN A 500 24.03 9.57 2.93
CA ASN A 500 24.71 10.85 3.06
C ASN A 500 24.17 11.90 2.05
N ILE A 501 24.44 13.19 2.28
CA ILE A 501 24.23 14.27 1.31
C ILE A 501 25.58 14.67 0.73
N HIS A 502 25.73 14.50 -0.58
CA HIS A 502 27.02 14.69 -1.28
C HIS A 502 26.80 15.10 -2.75
N PRO A 503 27.86 15.48 -3.52
CA PRO A 503 27.69 15.78 -4.93
C PRO A 503 27.37 14.51 -5.72
N GLY A 504 26.45 14.58 -6.68
CA GLY A 504 26.06 13.44 -7.52
C GLY A 504 27.13 13.02 -8.56
N ARG A 505 28.26 13.74 -8.64
CA ARG A 505 29.39 13.58 -9.60
C ARG A 505 28.98 13.65 -11.08
N ARG A 506 27.75 14.08 -11.36
CA ARG A 506 27.18 14.20 -12.70
C ARG A 506 26.41 15.51 -12.80
N ARG A 507 26.45 16.13 -13.99
CA ARG A 507 25.68 17.35 -14.30
C ARG A 507 24.21 17.05 -14.58
N GLU A 508 23.95 15.95 -15.28
CA GLU A 508 22.63 15.40 -15.57
C GLU A 508 22.53 13.98 -15.03
N GLY A 509 21.40 13.67 -14.39
CA GLY A 509 21.26 12.50 -13.52
C GLY A 509 22.22 12.47 -12.34
N PHE A 510 22.14 11.41 -11.55
CA PHE A 510 22.93 11.23 -10.33
C PHE A 510 23.23 9.74 -10.12
N SER A 511 24.27 9.44 -9.35
CA SER A 511 24.53 8.08 -8.88
C SER A 511 24.31 8.02 -7.38
N SER A 512 23.33 7.21 -6.97
CA SER A 512 22.97 7.06 -5.57
C SER A 512 22.22 5.76 -5.33
N LEU A 513 22.63 5.02 -4.31
CA LEU A 513 21.89 3.88 -3.76
C LEU A 513 20.80 4.31 -2.76
N GLY A 514 20.76 5.57 -2.34
CA GLY A 514 19.84 6.08 -1.32
C GLY A 514 20.24 7.45 -0.74
N CYS A 515 21.53 7.80 -0.89
CA CYS A 515 22.06 9.14 -0.64
C CYS A 515 21.27 10.26 -1.35
N LEU A 516 21.20 11.42 -0.71
CA LEU A 516 20.63 12.62 -1.31
C LEU A 516 21.75 13.36 -2.05
N THR A 517 21.46 13.86 -3.25
CA THR A 517 22.52 14.39 -4.11
C THR A 517 22.17 15.73 -4.74
N LEU A 518 23.20 16.54 -4.94
CA LEU A 518 23.12 17.78 -5.71
C LEU A 518 24.07 17.72 -6.92
N PRO A 519 23.74 18.37 -8.05
CA PRO A 519 24.66 18.51 -9.17
C PRO A 519 25.98 19.14 -8.74
N GLY A 520 27.10 18.51 -9.08
CA GLY A 520 28.43 18.96 -8.67
C GLY A 520 29.42 17.81 -8.58
N ASP A 521 30.64 18.13 -8.17
CA ASP A 521 31.72 17.16 -8.00
C ASP A 521 32.67 17.54 -6.85
N TYR A 522 33.61 16.65 -6.54
CA TYR A 522 34.69 16.84 -5.57
C TYR A 522 36.04 16.41 -6.14
N ASP A 523 36.97 17.35 -6.19
CA ASP A 523 38.34 17.09 -6.60
C ASP A 523 39.20 16.75 -5.37
N ARG A 524 39.71 15.52 -5.31
CA ARG A 524 40.49 15.02 -4.16
C ARG A 524 41.82 15.75 -3.97
N GLY A 525 42.46 16.20 -5.05
CA GLY A 525 43.79 16.82 -4.98
C GLY A 525 43.74 18.22 -4.38
N SER A 526 42.86 19.06 -4.90
CA SER A 526 42.59 20.42 -4.41
C SER A 526 41.67 20.45 -3.19
N ARG A 527 40.97 19.34 -2.90
CA ARG A 527 39.90 19.24 -1.89
C ARG A 527 38.77 20.23 -2.14
N SER A 528 38.53 20.57 -3.41
CA SER A 528 37.53 21.55 -3.81
C SER A 528 36.24 20.90 -4.31
N HIS A 529 35.14 21.58 -4.05
CA HIS A 529 33.80 21.22 -4.49
C HIS A 529 33.35 22.14 -5.62
N SER A 530 32.55 21.60 -6.54
CA SER A 530 32.00 22.34 -7.68
C SER A 530 30.49 22.17 -7.82
N GLY A 531 29.87 22.97 -8.71
CA GLY A 531 28.44 22.93 -9.01
C GLY A 531 27.54 23.41 -7.86
N LEU A 532 26.25 23.06 -7.94
CA LEU A 532 25.24 23.41 -6.94
C LEU A 532 25.56 22.82 -5.56
N TRP A 533 26.26 21.68 -5.52
CA TRP A 533 26.79 21.12 -4.26
C TRP A 533 27.71 22.12 -3.54
N ALA A 534 28.61 22.78 -4.27
CA ALA A 534 29.51 23.76 -3.67
C ALA A 534 28.78 25.01 -3.20
N ASP A 535 27.75 25.46 -3.94
CA ASP A 535 26.92 26.61 -3.57
C ASP A 535 26.11 26.29 -2.31
N PHE A 536 25.51 25.09 -2.23
CA PHE A 536 24.83 24.58 -1.04
C PHE A 536 25.74 24.52 0.19
N ARG A 537 27.01 24.09 0.02
CA ARG A 537 28.01 24.15 1.11
C ARG A 537 28.24 25.58 1.60
N VAL A 538 28.33 26.55 0.69
CA VAL A 538 28.50 27.96 1.05
C VAL A 538 27.28 28.49 1.81
N ALA A 539 26.05 28.13 1.40
CA ALA A 539 24.84 28.47 2.14
C ALA A 539 24.77 27.87 3.55
N LEU A 540 25.44 26.75 3.80
CA LEU A 540 25.62 26.18 5.14
C LEU A 540 26.71 26.88 5.98
N GLY A 541 27.35 27.91 5.43
CA GLY A 541 28.49 28.58 6.05
C GLY A 541 29.76 27.73 6.05
N MET A 542 29.92 26.83 5.08
CA MET A 542 31.18 26.12 4.80
C MET A 542 31.88 26.74 3.58
N GLY A 543 33.09 26.26 3.26
CA GLY A 543 33.82 26.68 2.06
C GLY A 543 33.54 25.81 0.83
N ARG A 544 33.82 26.36 -0.36
CA ARG A 544 33.95 25.56 -1.59
C ARG A 544 35.13 24.58 -1.53
N THR A 545 36.15 24.90 -0.75
CA THR A 545 37.25 23.98 -0.43
C THR A 545 37.00 23.40 0.96
N PHE A 546 37.15 22.09 1.10
CA PHE A 546 37.01 21.42 2.39
C PHE A 546 38.04 21.95 3.39
N ALA A 547 37.56 22.32 4.58
CA ALA A 547 38.37 22.65 5.73
C ALA A 547 38.10 21.66 6.87
N ALA A 548 39.14 21.17 7.53
CA ALA A 548 38.98 20.23 8.66
C ALA A 548 38.19 20.83 9.84
N SER A 549 38.12 22.16 9.93
CA SER A 549 37.27 22.86 10.90
C SER A 549 35.76 22.70 10.62
N ASP A 550 35.37 22.22 9.44
CA ASP A 550 33.98 21.93 9.12
C ASP A 550 33.50 20.61 9.75
N ASP A 551 34.40 19.65 10.01
CA ASP A 551 34.04 18.31 10.49
C ASP A 551 33.33 18.35 11.85
N GLY A 552 32.33 17.48 12.02
CA GLY A 552 31.54 17.40 13.25
C GLY A 552 30.43 18.45 13.37
N ARG A 553 30.36 19.44 12.47
CA ARG A 553 29.22 20.38 12.44
C ARG A 553 27.92 19.62 12.15
N GLN A 554 26.88 19.89 12.91
CA GLN A 554 25.61 19.17 12.82
C GLN A 554 24.50 20.07 12.27
N PHE A 555 23.63 19.47 11.46
CA PHE A 555 22.46 20.13 10.88
C PHE A 555 21.22 19.26 11.08
N SER A 556 20.08 19.92 11.29
CA SER A 556 18.79 19.26 11.11
C SER A 556 18.42 19.29 9.63
N VAL A 557 18.11 18.12 9.08
CA VAL A 557 17.65 17.95 7.69
C VAL A 557 16.20 17.50 7.72
N MET A 558 15.29 18.40 7.38
CA MET A 558 13.86 18.10 7.21
C MET A 558 13.62 17.63 5.78
N LEU A 559 13.40 16.33 5.61
CA LEU A 559 13.02 15.70 4.35
C LEU A 559 11.51 15.50 4.30
N LEU A 560 10.84 16.27 3.46
CA LEU A 560 9.39 16.21 3.20
C LEU A 560 9.14 16.23 1.68
N THR A 561 7.90 16.31 1.24
CA THR A 561 7.54 16.39 -0.18
C THR A 561 7.25 17.82 -0.65
N GLY A 562 7.26 18.03 -1.97
CA GLY A 562 6.69 19.23 -2.59
C GLY A 562 5.21 19.41 -2.24
N ALA A 563 4.45 18.32 -2.09
CA ALA A 563 3.05 18.33 -1.70
C ALA A 563 2.84 18.81 -0.25
N ASP A 564 3.65 18.37 0.71
CA ASP A 564 3.63 18.89 2.09
C ASP A 564 3.78 20.43 2.08
N ALA A 565 4.77 20.92 1.34
CA ALA A 565 5.07 22.34 1.23
C ALA A 565 3.95 23.13 0.53
N ALA A 566 3.40 22.61 -0.56
CA ALA A 566 2.29 23.22 -1.29
C ALA A 566 1.03 23.33 -0.42
N LEU A 567 0.70 22.27 0.33
CA LEU A 567 -0.46 22.24 1.23
C LEU A 567 -0.33 23.29 2.33
N VAL A 568 0.83 23.36 3.00
CA VAL A 568 1.03 24.34 4.07
C VAL A 568 1.02 25.78 3.55
N ALA A 569 1.63 26.03 2.39
CA ALA A 569 1.59 27.35 1.74
C ALA A 569 0.16 27.75 1.34
N GLY A 570 -0.65 26.79 0.88
CA GLY A 570 -2.06 27.01 0.52
C GLY A 570 -2.98 27.28 1.71
N LEU A 571 -2.59 26.87 2.92
CA LEU A 571 -3.37 27.02 4.15
C LEU A 571 -2.93 28.21 5.02
N ARG A 572 -2.21 29.20 4.47
CA ARG A 572 -1.82 30.40 5.21
C ARG A 572 -3.04 31.10 5.80
N GLY A 573 -3.00 31.34 7.11
CA GLY A 573 -4.11 31.97 7.85
C GLY A 573 -5.31 31.05 8.12
N ALA A 574 -5.29 29.79 7.66
CA ALA A 574 -6.30 28.78 7.98
C ALA A 574 -5.77 27.78 9.02
N PRO A 575 -6.65 27.08 9.77
CA PRO A 575 -6.26 25.96 10.64
C PRO A 575 -5.63 24.82 9.82
N ALA A 576 -4.70 24.07 10.41
CA ALA A 576 -4.00 22.95 9.73
C ALA A 576 -3.75 21.75 10.66
N GLU A 577 -4.56 21.58 11.69
CA GLU A 577 -4.47 20.53 12.69
C GLU A 577 -4.59 19.14 12.04
N GLY A 578 -5.40 19.02 10.99
CA GLY A 578 -5.50 17.82 10.18
C GLY A 578 -4.24 17.46 9.38
N LEU A 579 -3.24 18.35 9.29
CA LEU A 579 -1.93 18.08 8.67
C LEU A 579 -0.84 17.69 9.68
N ARG A 580 -1.19 17.51 10.96
CA ARG A 580 -0.22 17.08 11.97
C ARG A 580 0.27 15.68 11.70
N ARG A 581 1.57 15.39 11.83
CA ARG A 581 2.10 14.05 11.56
C ARG A 581 3.17 13.69 12.60
N LEU A 582 3.18 12.47 13.11
CA LEU A 582 4.35 11.92 13.80
C LEU A 582 5.11 11.02 12.84
N ARG A 583 6.38 11.31 12.63
CA ARG A 583 7.30 10.53 11.79
C ARG A 583 8.71 10.63 12.36
N PHE A 584 9.71 10.03 11.72
CA PHE A 584 11.08 10.04 12.25
C PHE A 584 11.55 11.46 12.58
N GLY A 585 12.10 11.65 13.78
CA GLY A 585 12.53 12.97 14.27
C GLY A 585 11.45 13.81 14.95
N SER A 586 10.17 13.39 14.95
CA SER A 586 9.13 14.00 15.79
C SER A 586 9.45 13.81 17.27
N THR A 587 9.09 14.78 18.11
CA THR A 587 9.32 14.72 19.56
C THR A 587 8.14 15.24 20.38
N GLY A 588 8.14 15.02 21.70
CA GLY A 588 7.23 15.67 22.64
C GLY A 588 6.18 14.75 23.27
N ALA A 589 5.11 15.35 23.81
CA ALA A 589 4.09 14.62 24.58
C ALA A 589 3.34 13.58 23.74
N ALA A 590 3.00 13.92 22.49
CA ALA A 590 2.36 13.00 21.56
C ALA A 590 3.23 11.75 21.30
N VAL A 591 4.55 11.93 21.11
CA VAL A 591 5.47 10.81 20.92
C VAL A 591 5.56 9.93 22.17
N ALA A 592 5.58 10.51 23.37
CA ALA A 592 5.56 9.74 24.61
C ALA A 592 4.27 8.90 24.75
N ARG A 593 3.11 9.44 24.34
CA ARG A 593 1.84 8.69 24.30
C ARG A 593 1.90 7.55 23.29
N LEU A 594 2.42 7.81 22.09
CA LEU A 594 2.61 6.79 21.05
C LEU A 594 3.49 5.64 21.56
N GLN A 595 4.66 5.96 22.12
CA GLN A 595 5.59 4.97 22.67
C GLN A 595 4.95 4.14 23.79
N ALA A 596 4.21 4.78 24.69
CA ALA A 596 3.51 4.10 25.78
C ALA A 596 2.42 3.13 25.27
N GLN A 597 1.59 3.56 24.31
CA GLN A 597 0.54 2.72 23.73
C GLN A 597 1.09 1.55 22.90
N MET A 598 2.30 1.71 22.36
CA MET A 598 3.02 0.65 21.66
C MET A 598 3.78 -0.29 22.59
N GLY A 599 3.75 -0.05 23.91
CA GLY A 599 4.47 -0.87 24.89
C GLY A 599 6.00 -0.75 24.79
N LEU A 600 6.51 0.38 24.32
CA LEU A 600 7.95 0.67 24.27
C LEU A 600 8.44 1.19 25.63
N ALA A 601 9.73 1.00 25.91
CA ALA A 601 10.34 1.57 27.11
C ALA A 601 10.26 3.12 27.06
N PRO A 602 10.05 3.79 28.21
CA PRO A 602 10.00 5.25 28.24
C PRO A 602 11.30 5.88 27.71
N ASP A 603 11.18 6.69 26.66
CA ASP A 603 12.31 7.47 26.14
C ASP A 603 12.32 8.87 26.73
N ARG A 604 13.45 9.27 27.33
CA ARG A 604 13.61 10.62 27.90
C ARG A 604 13.60 11.70 26.82
N GLN A 605 14.08 11.37 25.62
CA GLN A 605 14.10 12.31 24.51
C GLN A 605 12.72 12.44 23.85
N ARG A 606 11.80 11.51 24.15
CA ARG A 606 10.46 11.39 23.58
C ARG A 606 10.52 11.56 22.07
N LEU A 607 11.46 10.88 21.42
CA LEU A 607 11.77 11.05 20.00
C LEU A 607 11.32 9.82 19.24
N VAL A 608 10.73 10.02 18.06
CA VAL A 608 10.53 8.93 17.10
C VAL A 608 11.88 8.63 16.45
N GLY A 609 12.59 7.65 16.99
CA GLY A 609 13.81 7.08 16.43
C GLY A 609 13.54 5.79 15.65
N PRO A 610 14.58 4.98 15.37
CA PRO A 610 14.46 3.76 14.58
C PRO A 610 13.57 2.70 15.24
N VAL A 611 13.56 2.60 16.57
CA VAL A 611 12.77 1.60 17.29
C VAL A 611 11.30 1.97 17.29
N THR A 612 10.97 3.21 17.65
CA THR A 612 9.58 3.69 17.61
C THR A 612 9.02 3.57 16.20
N ARG A 613 9.78 3.99 15.18
CA ARG A 613 9.34 3.88 13.79
C ARG A 613 9.13 2.43 13.34
N ALA A 614 10.07 1.53 13.64
CA ALA A 614 9.96 0.13 13.23
C ALA A 614 8.75 -0.56 13.89
N ALA A 615 8.54 -0.32 15.18
CA ALA A 615 7.38 -0.85 15.89
C ALA A 615 6.06 -0.28 15.34
N PHE A 616 6.06 0.98 14.89
CA PHE A 616 4.88 1.63 14.33
C PHE A 616 4.55 1.09 12.94
N VAL A 617 5.55 0.97 12.06
CA VAL A 617 5.43 0.28 10.77
C VAL A 617 4.87 -1.13 10.95
N ALA A 618 5.39 -1.88 11.93
CA ALA A 618 4.90 -3.23 12.20
C ALA A 618 3.44 -3.23 12.67
N LEU A 619 2.99 -2.21 13.42
CA LEU A 619 1.59 -2.05 13.80
C LEU A 619 0.71 -1.77 12.58
N GLN A 620 1.12 -0.84 11.72
CA GLN A 620 0.40 -0.53 10.47
C GLN A 620 0.28 -1.78 9.58
N GLN A 621 1.37 -2.51 9.37
CA GLN A 621 1.35 -3.75 8.57
C GLN A 621 0.37 -4.79 9.14
N ARG A 622 0.35 -4.96 10.48
CA ARG A 622 -0.57 -5.92 11.13
C ARG A 622 -2.04 -5.49 11.04
N ARG A 623 -2.34 -4.20 11.15
CA ARG A 623 -3.71 -3.68 11.22
C ARG A 623 -4.30 -3.36 9.84
N LEU A 624 -3.47 -2.86 8.94
CA LEU A 624 -3.88 -2.27 7.67
C LEU A 624 -3.44 -3.12 6.46
N GLY A 625 -2.45 -4.02 6.63
CA GLY A 625 -1.85 -4.78 5.52
C GLY A 625 -0.85 -3.98 4.68
N TRP A 626 -0.45 -2.79 5.13
CA TRP A 626 0.52 -1.88 4.50
C TRP A 626 1.06 -0.91 5.54
N ALA A 627 2.12 -0.15 5.20
CA ALA A 627 2.67 0.88 6.07
C ALA A 627 3.21 2.08 5.28
N ASP A 628 3.07 3.27 5.86
CA ASP A 628 3.77 4.49 5.44
C ASP A 628 4.75 5.01 6.50
N GLY A 629 4.75 4.41 7.70
CA GLY A 629 5.60 4.77 8.82
C GLY A 629 5.33 6.18 9.37
N ILE A 630 4.12 6.72 9.14
CA ILE A 630 3.70 8.06 9.58
C ILE A 630 2.34 7.96 10.29
N LEU A 631 2.23 8.53 11.49
CA LEU A 631 0.94 8.65 12.17
C LEU A 631 0.29 9.98 11.83
N SER A 632 -0.91 9.94 11.27
CA SER A 632 -1.79 11.09 11.06
C SER A 632 -3.02 11.02 11.98
N PRO A 633 -3.67 12.16 12.30
CA PRO A 633 -4.89 12.20 13.12
C PRO A 633 -5.98 11.25 12.62
N GLU A 634 -6.17 11.20 11.31
CA GLU A 634 -7.18 10.32 10.70
C GLU A 634 -6.86 8.82 10.85
N MET A 635 -5.59 8.45 11.07
CA MET A 635 -5.15 7.05 11.18
C MET A 635 -5.27 6.50 12.61
N GLU A 636 -5.45 7.35 13.62
CA GLU A 636 -5.49 6.91 15.02
C GLU A 636 -6.57 5.87 15.28
N ALA A 637 -7.79 6.12 14.77
CA ALA A 637 -8.92 5.22 14.93
C ALA A 637 -8.66 3.86 14.26
N ASP A 638 -8.05 3.86 13.07
CA ASP A 638 -7.75 2.64 12.31
C ASP A 638 -6.70 1.76 13.02
N LEU A 639 -5.83 2.37 13.83
CA LEU A 639 -4.79 1.67 14.59
C LEU A 639 -5.15 1.42 16.05
N GLY A 640 -6.28 1.94 16.52
CA GLY A 640 -6.70 1.88 17.93
C GLY A 640 -5.79 2.69 18.86
N LEU A 641 -5.30 3.83 18.38
CA LEU A 641 -4.42 4.75 19.11
C LEU A 641 -5.18 6.00 19.56
N ASP A 642 -4.67 6.67 20.59
CA ASP A 642 -5.16 7.97 21.09
C ASP A 642 -3.96 8.86 21.48
N VAL A 643 -3.36 9.50 20.47
CA VAL A 643 -2.10 10.24 20.53
C VAL A 643 -2.33 11.75 20.35
N PHE A 644 -3.18 12.20 19.43
CA PHE A 644 -3.42 13.62 19.12
C PHE A 644 -4.63 14.19 19.88
N ARG A 645 -4.53 14.34 21.21
CA ARG A 645 -5.59 14.96 22.03
C ARG A 645 -5.67 16.49 21.83
N GLU A 646 -6.89 17.03 21.86
CA GLU A 646 -7.14 18.48 21.80
C GLU A 646 -6.73 19.19 23.10
N GLY A 647 -5.98 20.30 22.99
CA GLY A 647 -5.75 21.25 24.09
C GLY A 647 -4.55 21.02 25.02
N GLU A 648 -3.68 20.04 24.76
CA GLU A 648 -2.55 19.69 25.65
C GLU A 648 -1.15 19.81 25.01
N GLU A 649 -0.96 20.69 24.02
CA GLU A 649 0.36 20.94 23.40
C GLU A 649 0.90 22.34 23.56
#